data_AF-A0A1V6TDE2-F1
#
_entry.id   AF-A0A1V6TDE2-F1
#
_cell.length_a   1.000
_cell.length_b   1.000
_cell.length_c   1.000
_cell.angle_alpha   90.00
_cell.angle_beta   90.00
_cell.angle_gamma   90.00
#
_symmetry.space_group_name_H-M   'P 1'
#
loop_
_entity.id
_entity.type
_entity.pdbx_description
1 polymer ?
#
loop_
_entity_poly.entity_id
_entity_poly.type
_entity_poly.pdbx_seq_one_letter_code
_entity_poly.pdbx_strand_id
1 'polypeptide(L)'
;MAPFRIVIVGGGIAGFTAAIALRGPNRHITILEQSTLNKEIGALISLQPNASRIVESKWNLSKELLEARQMVDEGFRIYNTEGHLVNTIPLLTKEKYGAERLLFHRRDLHETLKRAAVSPTRAGDPAIVRVSSRVVDCDALKGTVTLDSGEIVESDLIVGADGIHSMLRKHVLEEAVSPMPTGHSAYRLMIPTEILEKEEPDFCAKINPQEPFTSMIVAHNCRLIMGPGRQGEVYGVVALVPDEQMTEDPHAKQSWVAEGDLKKMMETFVDFPSWVKNIFKHSPDLGLWQLRDLDPLQTWHRGRVLIIGDAAHAMLPTQGQGASQAIEDSEALGAFFEEIVEQPSLEILTKALEDVFQARYARACLIQAYSRQAAKPAIAHGNKVVTIDVLQRHQAVHEKDENEGKKTPRRARERAIEACDACATAKLSCDNERPCQRCQSKQVECVAKRSRLSNHNNAPLPQFSAMTTTPDSRPSDFSVPPTTEYSGGHEIYDANFAHDLTLDSFIPSTVPVYPDLNNFPAFFEQVMLPNVEMELRQETQQPRGVFDFMLDTDFIFPENDLFDTNFMPDLDLILETGPSICGSEDLQNPHLGDHESASRRAAAFRKSFWLWVPEKNQHAFSEEGRIPLRDGDTISPNHRNRLQSLQIPGKLSMHSRDDIFKLVVRTAGSRLSVSSFPSAEYLDTLIKVGIGKRTETDAWIHPYTFYDQKLRPELLTGLVAAGCVCCGLASINKTGIVLQEITRVSLAQLVEEDNSVLRDLQWLQASMLWLDIGIFCGYRRKMQIAESYLQPLCTAFRRAAAFDRSTYSTITPYMAGDDEPSLNNVWHEWVRQESLKRLAYHLFGHDVEVAMAMNRPALTSYTELTLPFPAATDLWLAPTATAWRDLWNTKYRILEVSDFSLRDLLSDPSLMTHVPMEMDFNIARTALLQGMANQVWETRQQMVLSQGSKPETRAMARLWLQSRQDDLYTTLKSIPESPPAPPPVTTLLNEFVMMYLHFDFDAIQRFVGTLGELDARRAYPGLRDWSHTKEARTGIWHAGQTLRAARTVKSYQLRGFDAMTIYHAALVLWVYGLLQCGESKRFEAKTPMNETDLPPCVWLDGPEDMPTKAFLCHGIGRPGLTMTQGGPDGDTPMFCELSKPRSVMAVARQVFEKNCPCPFPEERLPPMIQNLCELIEDLGNLP
;
A
#
# COMPACT_ATOMS: atom_id res chain seq x y z
N MET A 1 46.64 -10.78 -24.83
CA MET A 1 45.24 -10.96 -24.40
C MET A 1 45.24 -12.05 -23.35
N ALA A 2 44.65 -11.79 -22.20
CA ALA A 2 44.51 -12.81 -21.16
C ALA A 2 43.27 -13.68 -21.44
N PRO A 3 43.31 -14.99 -21.15
CA PRO A 3 42.13 -15.84 -21.24
C PRO A 3 41.06 -15.37 -20.25
N PHE A 4 39.82 -15.18 -20.69
CA PHE A 4 38.71 -14.87 -19.79
C PHE A 4 38.21 -16.18 -19.15
N ARG A 5 38.51 -16.38 -17.86
CA ARG A 5 38.17 -17.61 -17.12
C ARG A 5 36.78 -17.48 -16.49
N ILE A 6 35.89 -18.40 -16.84
CA ILE A 6 34.52 -18.45 -16.32
C ILE A 6 34.32 -19.78 -15.59
N VAL A 7 33.93 -19.72 -14.33
CA VAL A 7 33.52 -20.90 -13.55
C VAL A 7 32.00 -20.90 -13.40
N ILE A 8 31.38 -22.05 -13.61
CA ILE A 8 29.94 -22.25 -13.42
C ILE A 8 29.78 -23.36 -12.38
N VAL A 9 29.12 -23.07 -11.26
CA VAL A 9 28.92 -24.04 -10.18
C VAL A 9 27.51 -24.62 -10.30
N GLY A 10 27.40 -25.94 -10.41
CA GLY A 10 26.15 -26.67 -10.62
C GLY A 10 25.94 -27.11 -12.07
N GLY A 11 25.97 -28.42 -12.30
CA GLY A 11 25.67 -29.07 -13.59
C GLY A 11 24.17 -29.24 -13.85
N GLY A 12 23.35 -28.27 -13.44
CA GLY A 12 21.91 -28.25 -13.69
C GLY A 12 21.55 -27.76 -15.10
N ILE A 13 20.24 -27.64 -15.39
CA ILE A 13 19.76 -27.00 -16.62
C ILE A 13 20.35 -25.58 -16.74
N ALA A 14 20.20 -24.76 -15.68
CA ALA A 14 20.74 -23.40 -15.61
C ALA A 14 22.25 -23.32 -15.90
N GLY A 15 23.04 -24.27 -15.39
CA GLY A 15 24.49 -24.28 -15.56
C GLY A 15 24.91 -24.63 -17.00
N PHE A 16 24.26 -25.62 -17.61
CA PHE A 16 24.50 -25.94 -19.01
C PHE A 16 23.97 -24.87 -19.97
N THR A 17 22.87 -24.20 -19.66
CA THR A 17 22.35 -23.10 -20.49
C THR A 17 23.23 -21.85 -20.39
N ALA A 18 23.71 -21.50 -19.19
CA ALA A 18 24.70 -20.42 -19.03
C ALA A 18 26.02 -20.75 -19.75
N ALA A 19 26.47 -22.01 -19.72
CA ALA A 19 27.62 -22.45 -20.48
C ALA A 19 27.42 -22.35 -22.00
N ILE A 20 26.21 -22.63 -22.51
CA ILE A 20 25.89 -22.46 -23.94
C ILE A 20 25.91 -20.99 -24.35
N ALA A 21 25.31 -20.11 -23.53
CA ALA A 21 25.14 -18.70 -23.84
C ALA A 21 26.41 -17.86 -23.65
N LEU A 22 27.24 -18.17 -22.66
CA LEU A 22 28.51 -17.46 -22.42
C LEU A 22 29.65 -17.86 -23.36
N ARG A 23 29.48 -18.89 -24.21
CA ARG A 23 30.52 -19.30 -25.18
C ARG A 23 30.86 -18.19 -26.15
N GLY A 24 32.15 -17.88 -26.24
CA GLY A 24 32.71 -16.87 -27.13
C GLY A 24 34.20 -17.13 -27.40
N PRO A 25 34.85 -16.31 -28.23
CA PRO A 25 36.29 -16.40 -28.44
C PRO A 25 37.04 -16.08 -27.12
N ASN A 26 38.15 -16.76 -26.86
CA ASN A 26 39.04 -16.51 -25.71
C ASN A 26 38.36 -16.60 -24.31
N ARG A 27 37.21 -17.31 -24.22
CA ARG A 27 36.50 -17.61 -22.97
C ARG A 27 36.64 -19.08 -22.60
N HIS A 28 37.22 -19.37 -21.44
CA HIS A 28 37.41 -20.73 -20.95
C HIS A 28 36.42 -21.03 -19.83
N ILE A 29 35.39 -21.81 -20.15
CA ILE A 29 34.27 -22.14 -19.25
C ILE A 29 34.53 -23.48 -18.57
N THR A 30 34.54 -23.49 -17.23
CA THR A 30 34.64 -24.71 -16.42
C THR A 30 33.37 -24.88 -15.58
N ILE A 31 32.66 -25.99 -15.77
CA ILE A 31 31.47 -26.36 -14.98
C ILE A 31 31.91 -27.30 -13.85
N LEU A 32 31.69 -26.88 -12.60
CA LEU A 32 31.96 -27.65 -11.39
C LEU A 32 30.66 -28.28 -10.90
N GLU A 33 30.60 -29.61 -10.84
CA GLU A 33 29.40 -30.36 -10.48
C GLU A 33 29.69 -31.38 -9.37
N GLN A 34 28.87 -31.37 -8.31
CA GLN A 34 29.10 -32.19 -7.11
C GLN A 34 28.78 -33.68 -7.32
N SER A 35 27.83 -34.02 -8.18
CA SER A 35 27.47 -35.40 -8.50
C SER A 35 28.35 -35.99 -9.60
N THR A 36 28.17 -37.29 -9.86
CA THR A 36 28.76 -37.97 -11.03
C THR A 36 27.89 -37.88 -12.29
N LEU A 37 26.77 -37.13 -12.26
CA LEU A 37 25.76 -37.02 -13.32
C LEU A 37 25.14 -38.35 -13.80
N ASN A 38 25.35 -39.46 -13.07
CA ASN A 38 24.90 -40.81 -13.46
C ASN A 38 23.44 -41.14 -13.09
N LYS A 39 22.78 -40.34 -12.25
CA LYS A 39 21.43 -40.62 -11.70
C LYS A 39 20.55 -39.36 -11.67
N GLU A 40 20.16 -38.87 -12.84
CA GLU A 40 19.02 -37.95 -12.96
C GLU A 40 17.70 -38.71 -12.74
N ILE A 41 16.90 -38.27 -11.76
CA ILE A 41 15.58 -38.86 -11.45
C ILE A 41 14.54 -38.38 -12.48
N GLY A 42 13.68 -39.29 -12.94
CA GLY A 42 12.70 -39.01 -13.99
C GLY A 42 11.58 -38.08 -13.55
N ALA A 43 11.29 -37.08 -14.39
CA ALA A 43 10.15 -36.18 -14.27
C ALA A 43 9.85 -35.54 -15.63
N LEU A 44 8.62 -35.10 -15.86
CA LEU A 44 8.31 -34.19 -16.97
C LEU A 44 8.72 -32.76 -16.64
N ILE A 45 9.13 -32.02 -17.66
CA ILE A 45 9.45 -30.60 -17.59
C ILE A 45 9.02 -29.90 -18.88
N SER A 46 8.51 -28.67 -18.77
CA SER A 46 8.10 -27.86 -19.92
C SER A 46 9.06 -26.71 -20.17
N LEU A 47 9.44 -26.52 -21.43
CA LEU A 47 9.94 -25.23 -21.92
C LEU A 47 8.76 -24.43 -22.46
N GLN A 48 8.58 -23.24 -21.92
CA GLN A 48 7.52 -22.31 -22.30
C GLN A 48 7.97 -21.51 -23.55
N PRO A 49 7.05 -20.90 -24.32
CA PRO A 49 7.35 -20.22 -25.59
C PRO A 49 8.49 -19.19 -25.51
N ASN A 50 8.64 -18.54 -24.36
CA ASN A 50 9.73 -17.62 -24.06
C ASN A 50 11.12 -18.29 -24.07
N ALA A 51 11.24 -19.52 -23.56
CA ALA A 51 12.50 -20.25 -23.48
C ALA A 51 12.76 -21.14 -24.69
N SER A 52 11.74 -21.80 -25.25
CA SER A 52 11.88 -22.56 -26.50
C SER A 52 12.38 -21.66 -27.63
N ARG A 53 11.82 -20.46 -27.77
CA ARG A 53 12.27 -19.45 -28.74
C ARG A 53 13.76 -19.12 -28.62
N ILE A 54 14.30 -18.99 -27.41
CA ILE A 54 15.73 -18.74 -27.17
C ILE A 54 16.55 -19.94 -27.66
N VAL A 55 16.26 -21.14 -27.16
CA VAL A 55 17.03 -22.35 -27.48
C VAL A 55 16.97 -22.67 -28.99
N GLU A 56 15.79 -22.58 -29.59
CA GLU A 56 15.56 -22.82 -31.01
C GLU A 56 16.17 -21.75 -31.92
N SER A 57 15.76 -20.49 -31.78
CA SER A 57 16.07 -19.44 -32.77
C SER A 57 17.37 -18.66 -32.51
N LYS A 58 17.84 -18.63 -31.25
CA LYS A 58 18.94 -17.77 -30.82
C LYS A 58 20.21 -18.58 -30.50
N TRP A 59 20.06 -19.75 -29.87
CA TRP A 59 21.15 -20.72 -29.71
C TRP A 59 21.22 -21.77 -30.83
N ASN A 60 20.26 -21.79 -31.76
CA ASN A 60 20.22 -22.71 -32.91
C ASN A 60 20.36 -24.19 -32.48
N LEU A 61 19.51 -24.64 -31.54
CA LEU A 61 19.50 -25.99 -30.98
C LEU A 61 18.23 -26.79 -31.33
N SER A 62 17.42 -26.35 -32.29
CA SER A 62 16.17 -27.05 -32.68
C SER A 62 16.39 -28.52 -33.08
N LYS A 63 17.53 -28.87 -33.68
CA LYS A 63 17.82 -30.27 -34.04
C LYS A 63 18.12 -31.11 -32.80
N GLU A 64 18.96 -30.59 -31.91
CA GLU A 64 19.31 -31.23 -30.64
C GLU A 64 18.07 -31.39 -29.74
N LEU A 65 17.16 -30.41 -29.69
CA LEU A 65 15.89 -30.53 -28.97
C LEU A 65 14.95 -31.60 -29.56
N LEU A 66 14.94 -31.82 -30.89
CA LEU A 66 14.23 -32.95 -31.49
C LEU A 66 14.86 -34.31 -31.09
N GLU A 67 16.19 -34.38 -30.98
CA GLU A 67 16.91 -35.56 -30.44
C GLU A 67 16.61 -35.82 -28.95
N ALA A 68 16.16 -34.81 -28.20
CA ALA A 68 15.68 -34.94 -26.82
C ALA A 68 14.25 -35.55 -26.69
N ARG A 69 13.65 -35.99 -27.81
CA ARG A 69 12.27 -36.56 -27.89
C ARG A 69 11.19 -35.64 -27.31
N GLN A 70 11.29 -34.36 -27.65
CA GLN A 70 10.28 -33.36 -27.30
C GLN A 70 8.89 -33.69 -27.87
N MET A 71 7.86 -33.14 -27.23
CA MET A 71 6.50 -33.07 -27.77
C MET A 71 5.99 -31.62 -27.68
N VAL A 72 5.22 -31.15 -28.65
CA VAL A 72 4.47 -29.88 -28.57
C VAL A 72 3.25 -30.09 -27.66
N ASP A 73 2.90 -29.13 -26.80
CA ASP A 73 1.64 -29.17 -26.03
C ASP A 73 0.57 -28.35 -26.73
N GLU A 74 -0.41 -29.02 -27.34
CA GLU A 74 -1.52 -28.41 -28.08
C GLU A 74 -2.61 -27.83 -27.17
N GLY A 75 -2.64 -28.15 -25.87
CA GLY A 75 -3.64 -27.57 -24.98
C GLY A 75 -3.81 -28.20 -23.61
N PHE A 76 -4.53 -27.48 -22.73
CA PHE A 76 -4.97 -28.01 -21.44
C PHE A 76 -6.37 -28.63 -21.55
N ARG A 77 -6.58 -29.81 -20.93
CA ARG A 77 -7.92 -30.41 -20.72
C ARG A 77 -8.22 -30.47 -19.23
N ILE A 78 -9.27 -29.78 -18.78
CA ILE A 78 -9.61 -29.63 -17.36
C ILE A 78 -10.82 -30.50 -17.05
N TYR A 79 -10.69 -31.41 -16.09
CA TYR A 79 -11.75 -32.26 -15.58
C TYR A 79 -12.10 -31.91 -14.13
N ASN A 80 -13.34 -32.20 -13.71
CA ASN A 80 -13.74 -32.13 -12.31
C ASN A 80 -13.53 -33.47 -11.57
N THR A 81 -13.78 -33.47 -10.26
CA THR A 81 -13.76 -34.63 -9.38
C THR A 81 -14.71 -35.77 -9.80
N GLU A 82 -15.81 -35.44 -10.48
CA GLU A 82 -16.75 -36.40 -11.06
C GLU A 82 -16.21 -37.04 -12.37
N GLY A 83 -15.08 -36.58 -12.90
CA GLY A 83 -14.45 -37.12 -14.10
C GLY A 83 -15.06 -36.63 -15.42
N HIS A 84 -15.83 -35.55 -15.40
CA HIS A 84 -16.33 -34.88 -16.59
C HIS A 84 -15.34 -33.82 -17.08
N LEU A 85 -15.13 -33.73 -18.39
CA LEU A 85 -14.39 -32.65 -19.03
C LEU A 85 -15.18 -31.34 -18.87
N VAL A 86 -14.61 -30.37 -18.16
CA VAL A 86 -15.20 -29.06 -17.87
C VAL A 86 -14.79 -28.02 -18.93
N ASN A 87 -13.53 -28.05 -19.36
CA ASN A 87 -12.99 -27.09 -20.32
C ASN A 87 -11.83 -27.68 -21.13
N THR A 88 -11.63 -27.21 -22.36
CA THR A 88 -10.43 -27.46 -23.18
C THR A 88 -9.88 -26.13 -23.68
N ILE A 89 -8.60 -25.90 -23.43
CA ILE A 89 -7.92 -24.62 -23.70
C ILE A 89 -6.80 -24.89 -24.71
N PRO A 90 -7.00 -24.61 -26.01
CA PRO A 90 -5.98 -24.81 -27.02
C PRO A 90 -4.82 -23.82 -26.85
N LEU A 91 -3.61 -24.27 -27.14
CA LEU A 91 -2.37 -23.49 -27.04
C LEU A 91 -1.85 -23.13 -28.44
N LEU A 92 -2.33 -22.01 -28.99
CA LEU A 92 -1.83 -21.43 -30.25
C LEU A 92 -0.49 -20.69 -30.03
N THR A 93 0.49 -21.37 -29.41
CA THR A 93 1.68 -20.73 -28.84
C THR A 93 2.60 -20.11 -29.88
N LYS A 94 2.91 -20.82 -30.97
CA LYS A 94 3.78 -20.32 -32.03
C LYS A 94 3.18 -19.18 -32.85
N GLU A 95 1.87 -19.18 -33.08
CA GLU A 95 1.21 -18.07 -33.76
C GLU A 95 1.24 -16.78 -32.91
N LYS A 96 1.01 -16.90 -31.60
CA LYS A 96 0.93 -15.74 -30.69
C LYS A 96 2.28 -15.25 -30.16
N TYR A 97 3.27 -16.14 -29.99
CA TYR A 97 4.54 -15.84 -29.30
C TYR A 97 5.80 -16.17 -30.14
N GLY A 98 5.66 -16.84 -31.28
CA GLY A 98 6.74 -17.16 -32.21
C GLY A 98 7.48 -18.48 -31.96
N ALA A 99 7.14 -19.24 -30.92
CA ALA A 99 7.63 -20.59 -30.65
C ALA A 99 6.60 -21.40 -29.84
N GLU A 100 6.75 -22.72 -29.81
CA GLU A 100 5.81 -23.60 -29.10
C GLU A 100 6.12 -23.77 -27.61
N ARG A 101 5.11 -24.18 -26.83
CA ARG A 101 5.34 -24.83 -25.54
C ARG A 101 5.73 -26.29 -25.80
N LEU A 102 6.85 -26.71 -25.21
CA LEU A 102 7.49 -28.01 -25.48
C LEU A 102 7.62 -28.83 -24.18
N LEU A 103 7.16 -30.09 -24.21
CA LEU A 103 7.27 -31.05 -23.11
C LEU A 103 8.46 -31.98 -23.33
N PHE A 104 9.23 -32.18 -22.27
CA PHE A 104 10.41 -33.06 -22.25
C PHE A 104 10.37 -33.99 -21.02
N HIS A 105 11.03 -35.14 -21.13
CA HIS A 105 11.52 -35.84 -19.96
C HIS A 105 12.81 -35.15 -19.49
N ARG A 106 12.90 -34.75 -18.21
CA ARG A 106 13.94 -33.84 -17.70
C ARG A 106 15.37 -34.29 -18.04
N ARG A 107 15.67 -35.58 -17.84
CA ARG A 107 16.99 -36.18 -18.14
C ARG A 107 17.37 -36.06 -19.63
N ASP A 108 16.39 -36.11 -20.53
CA ASP A 108 16.61 -36.15 -21.97
C ASP A 108 16.93 -34.73 -22.48
N LEU A 109 16.25 -33.71 -21.93
CA LEU A 109 16.59 -32.29 -22.12
C LEU A 109 17.96 -31.94 -21.48
N HIS A 110 18.20 -32.39 -20.24
CA HIS A 110 19.44 -32.14 -19.50
C HIS A 110 20.68 -32.67 -20.23
N GLU A 111 20.67 -33.95 -20.62
CA GLU A 111 21.76 -34.59 -21.36
C GLU A 111 21.98 -33.96 -22.74
N THR A 112 20.93 -33.40 -23.35
CA THR A 112 21.01 -32.66 -24.63
C THR A 112 21.69 -31.30 -24.45
N LEU A 113 21.31 -30.52 -23.44
CA LEU A 113 21.95 -29.24 -23.10
C LEU A 113 23.42 -29.45 -22.69
N LYS A 114 23.70 -30.50 -21.91
CA LYS A 114 25.06 -30.94 -21.58
C LYS A 114 25.89 -31.23 -22.83
N ARG A 115 25.37 -32.02 -23.78
CA ARG A 115 26.02 -32.30 -25.07
C ARG A 115 26.28 -31.02 -25.88
N ALA A 116 25.34 -30.07 -25.89
CA ALA A 116 25.51 -28.78 -26.54
C ALA A 116 26.62 -27.93 -25.90
N ALA A 117 26.66 -27.83 -24.56
CA ALA A 117 27.67 -27.07 -23.84
C ALA A 117 29.11 -27.55 -24.12
N VAL A 118 29.32 -28.87 -24.13
CA VAL A 118 30.64 -29.50 -24.35
C VAL A 118 30.99 -29.75 -25.83
N SER A 119 30.13 -29.38 -26.78
CA SER A 119 30.37 -29.72 -28.19
C SER A 119 31.54 -28.93 -28.82
N PRO A 120 32.48 -29.59 -29.53
CA PRO A 120 33.52 -28.92 -30.32
C PRO A 120 33.01 -28.34 -31.64
N THR A 121 31.75 -28.56 -32.02
CA THR A 121 31.19 -28.10 -33.31
C THR A 121 30.43 -26.78 -33.23
N ARG A 122 30.39 -26.14 -32.06
CA ARG A 122 29.72 -24.85 -31.80
C ARG A 122 30.76 -23.74 -31.65
N ALA A 123 30.32 -22.48 -31.80
CA ALA A 123 31.21 -21.32 -31.65
C ALA A 123 31.75 -21.16 -30.21
N GLY A 124 32.92 -20.52 -30.09
CA GLY A 124 33.66 -20.44 -28.82
C GLY A 124 34.20 -21.79 -28.34
N ASP A 125 35.07 -21.77 -27.32
CA ASP A 125 35.67 -23.00 -26.80
C ASP A 125 34.63 -23.88 -26.07
N PRO A 126 34.78 -25.23 -26.09
CA PRO A 126 33.89 -26.12 -25.35
C PRO A 126 34.00 -25.94 -23.84
N ALA A 127 32.86 -26.01 -23.14
CA ALA A 127 32.86 -26.01 -21.69
C ALA A 127 33.46 -27.31 -21.13
N ILE A 128 34.33 -27.21 -20.12
CA ILE A 128 34.97 -28.34 -19.44
C ILE A 128 34.12 -28.73 -18.22
N VAL A 129 33.60 -29.96 -18.17
CA VAL A 129 32.79 -30.43 -17.03
C VAL A 129 33.66 -31.22 -16.06
N ARG A 130 33.77 -30.73 -14.82
CA ARG A 130 34.40 -31.42 -13.69
C ARG A 130 33.31 -31.96 -12.76
N VAL A 131 33.00 -33.25 -12.93
CA VAL A 131 32.13 -33.99 -11.99
C VAL A 131 32.84 -34.28 -10.67
N SER A 132 32.07 -34.63 -9.63
CA SER A 132 32.59 -34.83 -8.26
C SER A 132 33.47 -33.69 -7.74
N SER A 133 33.17 -32.46 -8.16
CA SER A 133 33.85 -31.23 -7.74
C SER A 133 32.86 -30.38 -6.94
N ARG A 134 32.65 -30.73 -5.67
CA ARG A 134 31.68 -30.04 -4.80
C ARG A 134 32.32 -28.79 -4.22
N VAL A 135 31.78 -27.63 -4.57
CA VAL A 135 32.20 -26.35 -3.98
C VAL A 135 31.63 -26.24 -2.56
N VAL A 136 32.44 -25.79 -1.60
CA VAL A 136 32.07 -25.63 -0.18
C VAL A 136 32.15 -24.18 0.31
N ASP A 137 32.94 -23.35 -0.37
CA ASP A 137 33.26 -21.97 -0.01
C ASP A 137 33.63 -21.13 -1.26
N CYS A 138 33.51 -19.81 -1.19
CA CYS A 138 33.75 -18.88 -2.31
C CYS A 138 34.13 -17.47 -1.84
N ASP A 139 35.20 -16.92 -2.40
CA ASP A 139 35.52 -15.49 -2.31
C ASP A 139 34.99 -14.76 -3.55
N ALA A 140 33.89 -14.02 -3.35
CA ALA A 140 33.20 -13.29 -4.42
C ALA A 140 33.97 -12.09 -4.96
N LEU A 141 34.95 -11.54 -4.22
CA LEU A 141 35.73 -10.38 -4.63
C LEU A 141 37.00 -10.79 -5.38
N LYS A 142 37.68 -11.85 -4.91
CA LYS A 142 38.83 -12.45 -5.61
C LYS A 142 38.42 -13.27 -6.83
N GLY A 143 37.21 -13.84 -6.86
CA GLY A 143 36.74 -14.72 -7.93
C GLY A 143 37.24 -16.15 -7.78
N THR A 144 37.37 -16.64 -6.55
CA THR A 144 37.91 -17.97 -6.26
C THR A 144 36.91 -18.87 -5.55
N VAL A 145 36.76 -20.11 -6.00
CA VAL A 145 35.90 -21.11 -5.36
C VAL A 145 36.73 -22.25 -4.77
N THR A 146 36.34 -22.75 -3.61
CA THR A 146 37.06 -23.82 -2.88
C THR A 146 36.27 -25.13 -2.95
N LEU A 147 36.92 -26.19 -3.42
CA LEU A 147 36.36 -27.54 -3.47
C LEU A 147 36.48 -28.28 -2.13
N ASP A 148 35.65 -29.29 -1.91
CA ASP A 148 35.75 -30.21 -0.77
C ASP A 148 37.05 -31.03 -0.72
N SER A 149 37.79 -31.10 -1.84
CA SER A 149 39.17 -31.59 -1.91
C SER A 149 40.22 -30.64 -1.33
N GLY A 150 39.86 -29.40 -1.00
CA GLY A 150 40.79 -28.32 -0.63
C GLY A 150 41.44 -27.60 -1.82
N GLU A 151 41.09 -27.96 -3.06
CA GLU A 151 41.53 -27.25 -4.26
C GLU A 151 40.82 -25.89 -4.39
N ILE A 152 41.59 -24.83 -4.62
CA ILE A 152 41.07 -23.49 -4.92
C ILE A 152 41.14 -23.27 -6.43
N VAL A 153 40.01 -22.94 -7.05
CA VAL A 153 39.89 -22.67 -8.49
C VAL A 153 39.68 -21.17 -8.69
N GLU A 154 40.63 -20.51 -9.37
CA GLU A 154 40.51 -19.10 -9.75
C GLU A 154 39.66 -18.89 -11.02
N SER A 155 38.93 -17.79 -11.06
CA SER A 155 38.14 -17.36 -12.20
C SER A 155 37.99 -15.83 -12.22
N ASP A 156 37.64 -15.30 -13.39
CA ASP A 156 37.37 -13.87 -13.54
C ASP A 156 35.88 -13.57 -13.42
N LEU A 157 35.02 -14.57 -13.69
CA LEU A 157 33.56 -14.59 -13.46
C LEU A 157 33.15 -15.97 -12.88
N ILE A 158 32.27 -15.95 -11.88
CA ILE A 158 31.60 -17.13 -11.29
C ILE A 158 30.09 -17.02 -11.56
N VAL A 159 29.48 -18.08 -12.09
CA VAL A 159 28.02 -18.22 -12.23
C VAL A 159 27.52 -19.33 -11.30
N GLY A 160 26.64 -18.98 -10.36
CA GLY A 160 26.01 -19.93 -9.44
C GLY A 160 24.70 -20.48 -10.00
N ALA A 161 24.76 -21.70 -10.49
CA ALA A 161 23.65 -22.50 -11.00
C ALA A 161 23.41 -23.75 -10.13
N ASP A 162 23.84 -23.71 -8.86
CA ASP A 162 23.85 -24.79 -7.88
C ASP A 162 22.48 -25.06 -7.21
N GLY A 163 21.45 -24.38 -7.71
CA GLY A 163 20.04 -24.70 -7.47
C GLY A 163 19.51 -24.22 -6.12
N ILE A 164 18.36 -24.74 -5.71
CA ILE A 164 17.60 -24.20 -4.57
C ILE A 164 18.40 -24.19 -3.24
N HIS A 165 19.31 -25.14 -3.03
CA HIS A 165 20.28 -25.14 -1.91
C HIS A 165 21.65 -24.54 -2.28
N SER A 166 21.65 -23.46 -3.05
CA SER A 166 22.85 -22.75 -3.48
C SER A 166 23.78 -22.44 -2.32
N MET A 167 25.01 -22.92 -2.44
CA MET A 167 26.12 -22.59 -1.56
C MET A 167 26.61 -21.17 -1.89
N LEU A 168 26.61 -20.78 -3.17
CA LEU A 168 27.04 -19.45 -3.60
C LEU A 168 26.10 -18.32 -3.17
N ARG A 169 24.79 -18.57 -3.00
CA ARG A 169 23.83 -17.55 -2.54
C ARG A 169 24.27 -16.89 -1.22
N LYS A 170 24.81 -17.64 -0.27
CA LYS A 170 25.31 -17.09 1.02
C LYS A 170 26.50 -16.13 0.86
N HIS A 171 27.29 -16.28 -0.22
CA HIS A 171 28.45 -15.42 -0.52
C HIS A 171 28.07 -14.18 -1.34
N VAL A 172 26.98 -14.28 -2.11
CA VAL A 172 26.36 -13.14 -2.83
C VAL A 172 25.63 -12.21 -1.85
N LEU A 173 24.82 -12.78 -0.94
CA LEU A 173 23.96 -12.01 -0.03
C LEU A 173 24.61 -11.68 1.33
N GLU A 174 25.73 -12.32 1.66
CA GLU A 174 26.36 -12.34 3.01
C GLU A 174 25.52 -13.02 4.11
N GLU A 175 24.24 -13.27 3.86
CA GLU A 175 23.31 -13.99 4.75
C GLU A 175 22.91 -15.40 4.26
N ALA A 176 22.54 -16.29 5.19
CA ALA A 176 22.25 -17.70 4.95
C ALA A 176 20.80 -17.99 4.52
N VAL A 177 20.34 -17.40 3.42
CA VAL A 177 18.95 -17.56 2.94
C VAL A 177 18.63 -19.01 2.57
N SER A 178 17.71 -19.61 3.32
CA SER A 178 17.30 -21.01 3.23
C SER A 178 15.92 -21.19 2.55
N PRO A 179 15.71 -22.23 1.72
CA PRO A 179 14.44 -22.43 1.01
C PRO A 179 13.27 -22.79 1.93
N MET A 180 12.17 -22.06 1.80
CA MET A 180 11.01 -22.15 2.69
C MET A 180 10.01 -23.22 2.22
N PRO A 181 9.44 -24.04 3.13
CA PRO A 181 8.36 -24.97 2.79
C PRO A 181 7.07 -24.22 2.46
N THR A 182 6.45 -24.53 1.32
CA THR A 182 5.28 -23.78 0.82
C THR A 182 3.95 -24.33 1.35
N GLY A 183 3.97 -25.18 2.38
CA GLY A 183 2.79 -25.90 2.90
C GLY A 183 2.13 -26.87 1.91
N HIS A 184 2.85 -27.24 0.85
CA HIS A 184 2.39 -28.16 -0.20
C HIS A 184 3.49 -29.18 -0.51
N SER A 185 3.07 -30.40 -0.83
CA SER A 185 3.95 -31.48 -1.27
C SER A 185 3.42 -32.02 -2.61
N ALA A 186 4.26 -32.69 -3.39
CA ALA A 186 3.89 -33.24 -4.68
C ALA A 186 4.40 -34.67 -4.85
N TYR A 187 3.49 -35.61 -5.10
CA TYR A 187 3.89 -36.91 -5.64
C TYR A 187 4.24 -36.74 -7.12
N ARG A 188 5.29 -37.45 -7.56
CA ARG A 188 5.69 -37.56 -8.97
C ARG A 188 5.72 -39.03 -9.37
N LEU A 189 5.13 -39.30 -10.53
CA LEU A 189 5.00 -40.63 -11.12
C LEU A 189 5.35 -40.55 -12.61
N MET A 190 5.97 -41.62 -13.13
CA MET A 190 6.28 -41.77 -14.55
C MET A 190 5.86 -43.18 -14.99
N ILE A 191 4.80 -43.26 -15.78
CA ILE A 191 4.17 -44.54 -16.16
C ILE A 191 4.45 -44.79 -17.65
N PRO A 192 4.95 -45.98 -18.05
CA PRO A 192 5.03 -46.36 -19.47
C PRO A 192 3.65 -46.42 -20.11
N THR A 193 3.48 -45.76 -21.25
CA THR A 193 2.16 -45.61 -21.91
C THR A 193 1.55 -46.97 -22.31
N GLU A 194 2.38 -47.93 -22.73
CA GLU A 194 1.98 -49.31 -23.03
C GLU A 194 1.24 -49.99 -21.87
N ILE A 195 1.58 -49.68 -20.61
CA ILE A 195 0.91 -50.25 -19.43
C ILE A 195 -0.48 -49.63 -19.25
N LEU A 196 -0.64 -48.32 -19.50
CA LEU A 196 -1.94 -47.65 -19.43
C LEU A 196 -2.90 -48.19 -20.49
N GLU A 197 -2.43 -48.32 -21.73
CA GLU A 197 -3.21 -48.83 -22.87
C GLU A 197 -3.66 -50.29 -22.67
N LYS A 198 -2.80 -51.10 -22.04
CA LYS A 198 -3.04 -52.52 -21.80
C LYS A 198 -3.87 -52.81 -20.55
N GLU A 199 -3.71 -52.04 -19.48
CA GLU A 199 -4.22 -52.39 -18.14
C GLU A 199 -5.23 -51.37 -17.56
N GLU A 200 -5.33 -50.15 -18.13
CA GLU A 200 -6.32 -49.14 -17.73
C GLU A 200 -7.15 -48.61 -18.92
N PRO A 201 -7.99 -49.45 -19.55
CA PRO A 201 -8.83 -49.04 -20.67
C PRO A 201 -9.83 -47.94 -20.30
N ASP A 202 -10.30 -47.90 -19.04
CA ASP A 202 -11.19 -46.85 -18.53
C ASP A 202 -10.50 -45.48 -18.46
N PHE A 203 -9.18 -45.44 -18.22
CA PHE A 203 -8.39 -44.21 -18.32
C PHE A 203 -8.27 -43.79 -19.79
N CYS A 204 -7.87 -44.72 -20.66
CA CYS A 204 -7.65 -44.47 -22.08
C CYS A 204 -8.95 -44.03 -22.82
N ALA A 205 -10.12 -44.47 -22.35
CA ALA A 205 -11.43 -44.03 -22.82
C ALA A 205 -11.83 -42.60 -22.37
N LYS A 206 -11.02 -41.93 -21.55
CA LYS A 206 -11.21 -40.54 -21.08
C LYS A 206 -10.06 -39.62 -21.49
N ILE A 207 -8.84 -40.12 -21.43
CA ILE A 207 -7.61 -39.40 -21.79
C ILE A 207 -6.77 -40.36 -22.62
N ASN A 208 -6.53 -40.02 -23.89
CA ASN A 208 -5.54 -40.71 -24.70
C ASN A 208 -4.13 -40.33 -24.21
N PRO A 209 -3.32 -41.27 -23.70
CA PRO A 209 -1.99 -40.96 -23.16
C PRO A 209 -0.95 -40.55 -24.22
N GLN A 210 -1.22 -40.80 -25.52
CA GLN A 210 -0.37 -40.36 -26.62
C GLN A 210 -0.74 -38.96 -27.16
N GLU A 211 -1.90 -38.41 -26.80
CA GLU A 211 -2.34 -37.11 -27.32
C GLU A 211 -1.57 -35.94 -26.66
N PRO A 212 -1.20 -34.91 -27.44
CA PRO A 212 -0.36 -33.78 -27.01
C PRO A 212 -1.09 -32.76 -26.12
N PHE A 213 -1.77 -33.21 -25.06
CA PHE A 213 -2.56 -32.35 -24.17
C PHE A 213 -2.20 -32.57 -22.69
N THR A 214 -1.78 -31.51 -21.98
CA THR A 214 -1.72 -31.54 -20.51
C THR A 214 -3.14 -31.66 -19.93
N SER A 215 -3.44 -32.76 -19.26
CA SER A 215 -4.71 -32.99 -18.57
C SER A 215 -4.61 -32.62 -17.09
N MET A 216 -5.63 -31.95 -16.56
CA MET A 216 -5.68 -31.47 -15.18
C MET A 216 -6.97 -31.89 -14.49
N ILE A 217 -6.88 -32.33 -13.23
CA ILE A 217 -8.05 -32.56 -12.36
C ILE A 217 -7.87 -31.74 -11.09
N VAL A 218 -8.83 -30.87 -10.80
CA VAL A 218 -8.71 -29.83 -9.76
C VAL A 218 -9.78 -30.00 -8.70
N ALA A 219 -9.36 -30.27 -7.46
CA ALA A 219 -10.21 -30.21 -6.27
C ALA A 219 -9.84 -28.99 -5.41
N HIS A 220 -10.45 -28.88 -4.22
CA HIS A 220 -10.24 -27.77 -3.29
C HIS A 220 -8.76 -27.61 -2.88
N ASN A 221 -8.17 -28.68 -2.31
CA ASN A 221 -6.81 -28.69 -1.75
C ASN A 221 -5.83 -29.62 -2.48
N CYS A 222 -6.30 -30.49 -3.39
CA CYS A 222 -5.49 -31.46 -4.12
C CYS A 222 -5.65 -31.25 -5.64
N ARG A 223 -4.60 -31.48 -6.42
CA ARG A 223 -4.65 -31.37 -7.89
C ARG A 223 -3.79 -32.42 -8.58
N LEU A 224 -4.28 -32.95 -9.69
CA LEU A 224 -3.50 -33.77 -10.62
C LEU A 224 -3.17 -32.92 -11.85
N ILE A 225 -1.90 -32.91 -12.25
CA ILE A 225 -1.41 -32.39 -13.52
C ILE A 225 -0.73 -33.57 -14.23
N MET A 226 -1.19 -33.90 -15.43
CA MET A 226 -0.86 -35.14 -16.12
C MET A 226 -0.58 -34.87 -17.59
N GLY A 227 0.36 -35.58 -18.21
CA GLY A 227 0.64 -35.37 -19.63
C GLY A 227 1.65 -36.35 -20.21
N PRO A 228 1.79 -36.34 -21.55
CA PRO A 228 2.77 -37.17 -22.25
C PRO A 228 4.20 -36.64 -22.12
N GLY A 229 5.16 -37.52 -22.36
CA GLY A 229 6.57 -37.21 -22.62
C GLY A 229 7.20 -38.23 -23.55
N ARG A 230 8.42 -37.94 -24.03
CA ARG A 230 9.18 -38.80 -24.97
C ARG A 230 8.33 -39.24 -26.15
N GLN A 231 7.75 -38.28 -26.87
CA GLN A 231 6.90 -38.53 -28.05
C GLN A 231 5.71 -39.49 -27.81
N GLY A 232 5.30 -39.71 -26.56
CA GLY A 232 4.17 -40.56 -26.17
C GLY A 232 4.58 -41.88 -25.49
N GLU A 233 5.86 -42.22 -25.42
CA GLU A 233 6.36 -43.43 -24.75
C GLU A 233 5.99 -43.51 -23.25
N VAL A 234 5.90 -42.35 -22.58
CA VAL A 234 5.64 -42.26 -21.14
C VAL A 234 4.60 -41.20 -20.82
N TYR A 235 3.81 -41.45 -19.79
CA TYR A 235 2.83 -40.54 -19.24
C TYR A 235 3.24 -40.15 -17.81
N GLY A 236 3.45 -38.86 -17.57
CA GLY A 236 3.89 -38.32 -16.28
C GLY A 236 2.72 -37.74 -15.49
N VAL A 237 2.74 -37.94 -14.16
CA VAL A 237 1.75 -37.38 -13.23
C VAL A 237 2.47 -36.60 -12.13
N VAL A 238 2.00 -35.38 -11.88
CA VAL A 238 2.38 -34.54 -10.74
C VAL A 238 1.11 -34.29 -9.93
N ALA A 239 1.07 -34.82 -8.71
CA ALA A 239 -0.08 -34.78 -7.84
C ALA A 239 0.22 -33.88 -6.62
N LEU A 240 -0.25 -32.63 -6.68
CA LEU A 240 -0.09 -31.65 -5.61
C LEU A 240 -1.09 -31.93 -4.49
N VAL A 241 -0.60 -31.95 -3.25
CA VAL A 241 -1.33 -32.19 -2.02
C VAL A 241 -0.89 -31.17 -0.94
N PRO A 242 -1.70 -30.93 0.11
CA PRO A 242 -1.23 -30.21 1.30
C PRO A 242 -0.04 -30.95 1.94
N ASP A 243 0.88 -30.21 2.54
CA ASP A 243 1.97 -30.83 3.28
C ASP A 243 1.54 -31.18 4.71
N GLU A 244 1.43 -32.47 5.01
CA GLU A 244 1.05 -32.97 6.34
C GLU A 244 2.22 -33.00 7.33
N GLN A 245 3.47 -32.93 6.84
CA GLN A 245 4.68 -33.08 7.64
C GLN A 245 5.55 -31.81 7.58
N MET A 246 4.93 -30.69 7.96
CA MET A 246 5.51 -29.33 8.09
C MET A 246 6.74 -29.20 9.03
N THR A 247 7.26 -30.30 9.58
CA THR A 247 8.25 -30.34 10.66
C THR A 247 9.45 -31.24 10.38
N GLU A 248 9.77 -31.52 9.11
CA GLU A 248 11.05 -32.13 8.75
C GLU A 248 12.20 -31.11 8.78
N ASP A 249 13.32 -31.51 9.39
CA ASP A 249 14.52 -30.70 9.59
C ASP A 249 15.12 -30.24 8.23
N PRO A 250 15.30 -28.93 7.98
CA PRO A 250 15.90 -28.42 6.73
C PRO A 250 17.37 -28.82 6.53
N HIS A 251 18.01 -29.48 7.51
CA HIS A 251 19.35 -30.05 7.41
C HIS A 251 19.37 -31.59 7.36
N ALA A 252 18.20 -32.25 7.37
CA ALA A 252 18.10 -33.69 7.22
C ALA A 252 18.68 -34.13 5.86
N LYS A 253 19.78 -34.88 5.87
CA LYS A 253 20.45 -35.42 4.66
C LYS A 253 19.65 -36.52 3.94
N GLN A 254 18.36 -36.68 4.24
CA GLN A 254 17.53 -37.67 3.57
C GLN A 254 17.10 -37.15 2.20
N SER A 255 17.22 -38.05 1.23
CA SER A 255 16.88 -37.92 -0.19
C SER A 255 15.77 -36.91 -0.54
N TRP A 256 16.01 -36.10 -1.58
CA TRP A 256 15.02 -35.27 -2.30
C TRP A 256 13.82 -36.03 -2.87
N VAL A 257 13.83 -37.34 -2.73
CA VAL A 257 12.72 -38.24 -2.96
C VAL A 257 12.56 -39.09 -1.70
N ALA A 258 11.53 -38.80 -0.91
CA ALA A 258 10.97 -39.79 0.00
C ALA A 258 10.21 -40.83 -0.84
N GLU A 259 10.33 -42.11 -0.47
CA GLU A 259 9.54 -43.19 -1.07
C GLU A 259 8.07 -42.96 -0.70
N GLY A 260 7.25 -42.58 -1.68
CA GLY A 260 5.88 -42.14 -1.45
C GLY A 260 4.97 -43.33 -1.19
N ASP A 261 4.17 -43.27 -0.13
CA ASP A 261 3.20 -44.33 0.16
C ASP A 261 2.00 -44.25 -0.81
N LEU A 262 1.90 -45.26 -1.69
CA LEU A 262 0.78 -45.44 -2.61
C LEU A 262 -0.56 -45.56 -1.86
N LYS A 263 -0.59 -46.18 -0.68
CA LYS A 263 -1.81 -46.31 0.14
C LYS A 263 -2.26 -44.92 0.62
N LYS A 264 -1.35 -44.14 1.21
CA LYS A 264 -1.62 -42.74 1.59
C LYS A 264 -2.06 -41.90 0.39
N MET A 265 -1.41 -42.02 -0.77
CA MET A 265 -1.82 -41.31 -1.99
C MET A 265 -3.27 -41.68 -2.41
N MET A 266 -3.63 -42.97 -2.37
CA MET A 266 -4.99 -43.43 -2.68
C MET A 266 -6.03 -42.92 -1.67
N GLU A 267 -5.64 -42.72 -0.41
CA GLU A 267 -6.48 -42.10 0.64
C GLU A 267 -6.63 -40.58 0.42
N THR A 268 -5.55 -39.84 0.16
CA THR A 268 -5.58 -38.38 -0.10
C THR A 268 -6.43 -38.02 -1.33
N PHE A 269 -6.44 -38.87 -2.35
CA PHE A 269 -7.20 -38.65 -3.59
C PHE A 269 -8.59 -39.33 -3.59
N VAL A 270 -9.14 -39.76 -2.45
CA VAL A 270 -10.39 -40.56 -2.38
C VAL A 270 -11.57 -40.03 -3.21
N ASP A 271 -11.77 -38.70 -3.26
CA ASP A 271 -12.87 -38.05 -4.00
C ASP A 271 -12.67 -37.97 -5.54
N PHE A 272 -11.51 -38.36 -6.06
CA PHE A 272 -11.20 -38.34 -7.49
C PHE A 272 -11.75 -39.60 -8.19
N PRO A 273 -11.92 -39.60 -9.53
CA PRO A 273 -12.48 -40.75 -10.25
C PRO A 273 -11.67 -42.04 -10.07
N SER A 274 -12.33 -43.20 -10.11
CA SER A 274 -11.65 -44.50 -10.09
C SER A 274 -10.64 -44.65 -11.23
N TRP A 275 -11.03 -44.27 -12.45
CA TRP A 275 -10.21 -44.39 -13.66
C TRP A 275 -8.90 -43.60 -13.60
N VAL A 276 -8.82 -42.49 -12.84
CA VAL A 276 -7.54 -41.78 -12.64
C VAL A 276 -6.73 -42.35 -11.48
N LYS A 277 -7.38 -42.77 -10.38
CA LYS A 277 -6.69 -43.33 -9.22
C LYS A 277 -6.01 -44.66 -9.51
N ASN A 278 -6.64 -45.49 -10.36
CA ASN A 278 -6.08 -46.78 -10.74
C ASN A 278 -4.66 -46.68 -11.34
N ILE A 279 -4.33 -45.59 -12.04
CA ILE A 279 -3.04 -45.46 -12.73
C ILE A 279 -1.87 -45.32 -11.74
N PHE A 280 -2.11 -44.86 -10.52
CA PHE A 280 -1.05 -44.59 -9.54
C PHE A 280 -0.26 -45.85 -9.15
N LYS A 281 -0.89 -47.04 -9.21
CA LYS A 281 -0.26 -48.34 -8.91
C LYS A 281 0.79 -48.78 -9.96
N HIS A 282 0.83 -48.13 -11.13
CA HIS A 282 1.67 -48.51 -12.27
C HIS A 282 3.01 -47.77 -12.33
N SER A 283 3.30 -46.87 -11.38
CA SER A 283 4.61 -46.22 -11.24
C SER A 283 5.50 -47.04 -10.30
N PRO A 284 6.60 -47.65 -10.74
CA PRO A 284 7.52 -48.37 -9.85
C PRO A 284 8.30 -47.41 -8.93
N ASP A 285 8.59 -46.21 -9.43
CA ASP A 285 9.20 -45.12 -8.69
C ASP A 285 8.09 -44.12 -8.31
N LEU A 286 7.53 -44.23 -7.10
CA LEU A 286 6.60 -43.24 -6.53
C LEU A 286 7.38 -42.33 -5.59
N GLY A 287 7.62 -41.08 -6.00
CA GLY A 287 8.41 -40.12 -5.22
C GLY A 287 7.56 -39.00 -4.64
N LEU A 288 7.65 -38.76 -3.32
CA LEU A 288 7.06 -37.58 -2.67
C LEU A 288 8.13 -36.49 -2.47
N TRP A 289 7.78 -35.26 -2.88
CA TRP A 289 8.65 -34.08 -2.84
C TRP A 289 7.96 -32.97 -2.04
N GLN A 290 8.55 -32.51 -0.94
CA GLN A 290 8.10 -31.27 -0.29
C GLN A 290 8.39 -30.09 -1.21
N LEU A 291 7.39 -29.25 -1.50
CA LEU A 291 7.60 -28.08 -2.34
C LEU A 291 8.20 -26.95 -1.50
N ARG A 292 9.32 -26.43 -1.98
CA ARG A 292 10.02 -25.28 -1.42
C ARG A 292 10.22 -24.21 -2.48
N ASP A 293 10.18 -22.95 -2.08
CA ASP A 293 10.57 -21.82 -2.93
C ASP A 293 11.42 -20.80 -2.14
N LEU A 294 11.77 -19.70 -2.79
CA LEU A 294 12.49 -18.57 -2.21
C LEU A 294 11.64 -17.30 -2.35
N ASP A 295 11.77 -16.39 -1.38
CA ASP A 295 11.38 -15.00 -1.62
C ASP A 295 12.33 -14.33 -2.62
N PRO A 296 11.90 -13.24 -3.29
CA PRO A 296 12.78 -12.38 -4.08
C PRO A 296 14.03 -11.96 -3.30
N LEU A 297 15.21 -12.39 -3.76
CA LEU A 297 16.50 -12.05 -3.14
C LEU A 297 16.89 -10.60 -3.46
N GLN A 298 17.48 -9.89 -2.48
CA GLN A 298 17.81 -8.46 -2.62
C GLN A 298 18.73 -8.14 -3.82
N THR A 299 19.72 -9.01 -4.07
CA THR A 299 20.57 -9.00 -5.26
C THR A 299 20.84 -10.43 -5.72
N TRP A 300 21.21 -10.59 -6.99
CA TRP A 300 21.74 -11.87 -7.50
C TRP A 300 23.25 -11.84 -7.75
N HIS A 301 23.92 -10.70 -7.59
CA HIS A 301 25.36 -10.58 -7.89
C HIS A 301 26.14 -9.88 -6.79
N ARG A 302 27.44 -10.21 -6.73
CA ARG A 302 28.43 -9.54 -5.88
C ARG A 302 29.84 -9.74 -6.44
N GLY A 303 30.53 -8.65 -6.74
CA GLY A 303 31.92 -8.66 -7.23
C GLY A 303 32.07 -9.42 -8.55
N ARG A 304 32.52 -10.68 -8.46
CA ARG A 304 32.71 -11.59 -9.60
C ARG A 304 31.67 -12.71 -9.68
N VAL A 305 30.69 -12.76 -8.78
CA VAL A 305 29.69 -13.84 -8.70
C VAL A 305 28.31 -13.34 -9.13
N LEU A 306 27.57 -14.14 -9.91
CA LEU A 306 26.13 -14.00 -10.15
C LEU A 306 25.42 -15.36 -9.97
N ILE A 307 24.36 -15.43 -9.18
CA ILE A 307 23.47 -16.60 -9.07
C ILE A 307 22.32 -16.53 -10.09
N ILE A 308 21.89 -17.68 -10.62
CA ILE A 308 20.84 -17.82 -11.65
C ILE A 308 19.94 -19.05 -11.42
N GLY A 309 18.78 -19.09 -12.08
CA GLY A 309 17.80 -20.18 -11.94
C GLY A 309 17.36 -20.37 -10.49
N ASP A 310 17.15 -21.62 -10.08
CA ASP A 310 16.71 -21.96 -8.71
C ASP A 310 17.69 -21.49 -7.61
N ALA A 311 18.94 -21.14 -7.93
CA ALA A 311 19.84 -20.50 -6.95
C ALA A 311 19.36 -19.10 -6.54
N ALA A 312 18.76 -18.37 -7.48
CA ALA A 312 18.36 -16.97 -7.37
C ALA A 312 16.84 -16.74 -7.22
N HIS A 313 16.01 -17.57 -7.86
CA HIS A 313 14.56 -17.36 -7.93
C HIS A 313 13.74 -18.66 -7.96
N ALA A 314 14.15 -19.67 -7.16
CA ALA A 314 13.38 -20.90 -7.00
C ALA A 314 11.89 -20.63 -6.77
N MET A 315 11.04 -21.42 -7.46
CA MET A 315 9.61 -21.17 -7.58
C MET A 315 8.80 -22.45 -7.61
N LEU A 316 7.54 -22.33 -7.17
CA LEU A 316 6.55 -23.40 -7.29
C LEU A 316 6.36 -23.87 -8.75
N PRO A 317 6.22 -25.18 -9.01
CA PRO A 317 6.13 -25.72 -10.37
C PRO A 317 4.78 -25.43 -11.08
N THR A 318 3.87 -24.72 -10.43
CA THR A 318 2.47 -24.49 -10.85
C THR A 318 2.32 -23.75 -12.19
N GLN A 319 3.30 -22.94 -12.58
CA GLN A 319 3.34 -22.26 -13.89
C GLN A 319 4.25 -22.97 -14.92
N GLY A 320 4.98 -24.01 -14.52
CA GLY A 320 5.95 -24.70 -15.38
C GLY A 320 7.07 -23.79 -15.93
N GLN A 321 7.40 -22.69 -15.26
CA GLN A 321 8.32 -21.64 -15.76
C GLN A 321 9.76 -21.73 -15.23
N GLY A 322 10.07 -22.42 -14.12
CA GLY A 322 11.41 -22.34 -13.49
C GLY A 322 12.61 -22.57 -14.44
N ALA A 323 12.63 -23.69 -15.16
CA ALA A 323 13.66 -23.95 -16.17
C ALA A 323 13.61 -22.99 -17.38
N SER A 324 12.44 -22.40 -17.66
CA SER A 324 12.29 -21.38 -18.71
C SER A 324 12.85 -20.01 -18.27
N GLN A 325 12.73 -19.66 -16.99
CA GLN A 325 13.38 -18.48 -16.41
C GLN A 325 14.91 -18.66 -16.32
N ALA A 326 15.40 -19.85 -15.96
CA ALA A 326 16.83 -20.17 -16.02
C ALA A 326 17.46 -20.00 -17.42
N ILE A 327 16.69 -20.32 -18.48
CA ILE A 327 17.10 -20.08 -19.87
C ILE A 327 17.13 -18.59 -20.20
N GLU A 328 16.18 -17.79 -19.70
CA GLU A 328 16.21 -16.33 -19.85
C GLU A 328 17.36 -15.67 -19.09
N ASP A 329 17.73 -16.15 -17.89
CA ASP A 329 18.93 -15.67 -17.17
C ASP A 329 20.20 -15.95 -17.99
N SER A 330 20.24 -17.13 -18.61
CA SER A 330 21.36 -17.57 -19.44
C SER A 330 21.48 -16.72 -20.71
N GLU A 331 20.37 -16.39 -21.36
CA GLU A 331 20.37 -15.50 -22.53
C GLU A 331 20.73 -14.05 -22.16
N ALA A 332 20.30 -13.56 -20.98
CA ALA A 332 20.74 -12.26 -20.47
C ALA A 332 22.27 -12.25 -20.24
N LEU A 333 22.82 -13.30 -19.61
CA LEU A 333 24.27 -13.50 -19.51
C LEU A 333 24.94 -13.52 -20.89
N GLY A 334 24.39 -14.24 -21.87
CA GLY A 334 24.92 -14.27 -23.23
C GLY A 334 24.95 -12.90 -23.91
N ALA A 335 23.86 -12.13 -23.78
CA ALA A 335 23.70 -10.82 -24.40
C ALA A 335 24.59 -9.73 -23.75
N PHE A 336 24.53 -9.58 -22.42
CA PHE A 336 25.31 -8.54 -21.74
C PHE A 336 26.82 -8.82 -21.71
N PHE A 337 27.23 -10.07 -21.93
CA PHE A 337 28.64 -10.41 -22.14
C PHE A 337 29.04 -10.53 -23.62
N GLU A 338 28.15 -10.30 -24.61
CA GLU A 338 28.44 -10.56 -26.03
C GLU A 338 29.75 -9.87 -26.49
N GLU A 339 29.94 -8.60 -26.13
CA GLU A 339 31.12 -7.80 -26.49
C GLU A 339 32.38 -8.09 -25.63
N ILE A 340 32.27 -8.84 -24.52
CA ILE A 340 33.37 -9.08 -23.56
C ILE A 340 34.22 -10.28 -24.03
N VAL A 341 35.26 -10.01 -24.82
CA VAL A 341 36.14 -11.03 -25.46
C VAL A 341 37.50 -11.24 -24.76
N GLU A 342 37.81 -10.43 -23.76
CA GLU A 342 39.02 -10.54 -22.91
C GLU A 342 38.64 -10.49 -21.43
N GLN A 343 39.60 -10.78 -20.55
CA GLN A 343 39.47 -10.65 -19.10
C GLN A 343 38.99 -9.22 -18.73
N PRO A 344 37.76 -9.03 -18.21
CA PRO A 344 37.23 -7.69 -17.94
C PRO A 344 37.82 -7.07 -16.68
N SER A 345 37.85 -5.72 -16.63
CA SER A 345 38.04 -5.01 -15.37
C SER A 345 36.88 -5.30 -14.42
N LEU A 346 37.11 -5.16 -13.10
CA LEU A 346 36.06 -5.41 -12.10
C LEU A 346 34.86 -4.46 -12.28
N GLU A 347 35.09 -3.24 -12.76
CA GLU A 347 34.06 -2.24 -13.05
C GLU A 347 33.16 -2.67 -14.23
N ILE A 348 33.76 -3.09 -15.35
CA ILE A 348 33.03 -3.59 -16.53
C ILE A 348 32.25 -4.85 -16.16
N LEU A 349 32.87 -5.75 -15.39
CA LEU A 349 32.24 -6.98 -14.93
C LEU A 349 31.05 -6.71 -14.01
N THR A 350 31.25 -5.93 -12.95
CA THR A 350 30.18 -5.58 -11.99
C THR A 350 29.01 -4.92 -12.70
N LYS A 351 29.29 -4.02 -13.67
CA LYS A 351 28.23 -3.42 -14.48
C LYS A 351 27.47 -4.47 -15.31
N ALA A 352 28.17 -5.37 -16.00
CA ALA A 352 27.50 -6.42 -16.78
C ALA A 352 26.65 -7.36 -15.91
N LEU A 353 27.04 -7.60 -14.65
CA LEU A 353 26.23 -8.37 -13.70
C LEU A 353 25.01 -7.60 -13.18
N GLU A 354 25.14 -6.29 -12.95
CA GLU A 354 24.03 -5.40 -12.62
C GLU A 354 23.03 -5.29 -13.80
N ASP A 355 23.52 -5.12 -15.03
CA ASP A 355 22.68 -5.05 -16.24
C ASP A 355 21.89 -6.36 -16.44
N VAL A 356 22.53 -7.54 -16.19
CA VAL A 356 21.84 -8.85 -16.16
C VAL A 356 20.77 -8.89 -15.05
N PHE A 357 21.10 -8.45 -13.83
CA PHE A 357 20.18 -8.44 -12.70
C PHE A 357 18.95 -7.57 -12.97
N GLN A 358 19.14 -6.32 -13.41
CA GLN A 358 18.04 -5.39 -13.73
C GLN A 358 17.14 -5.92 -14.86
N ALA A 359 17.71 -6.56 -15.88
CA ALA A 359 16.93 -7.16 -16.98
C ALA A 359 16.11 -8.40 -16.56
N ARG A 360 16.45 -9.04 -15.43
CA ARG A 360 15.90 -10.34 -15.02
C ARG A 360 15.06 -10.31 -13.75
N TYR A 361 15.46 -9.53 -12.76
CA TYR A 361 14.91 -9.55 -11.39
C TYR A 361 13.39 -9.36 -11.36
N ALA A 362 12.90 -8.21 -11.81
CA ALA A 362 11.47 -7.90 -11.81
C ALA A 362 10.63 -8.93 -12.59
N ARG A 363 11.20 -9.56 -13.62
CA ARG A 363 10.53 -10.59 -14.43
C ARG A 363 10.46 -11.94 -13.71
N ALA A 364 11.56 -12.42 -13.14
CA ALA A 364 11.57 -13.69 -12.42
C ALA A 364 10.72 -13.62 -11.14
N CYS A 365 10.81 -12.52 -10.39
CA CYS A 365 10.05 -12.33 -9.15
C CYS A 365 8.53 -12.21 -9.40
N LEU A 366 8.11 -11.62 -10.53
CA LEU A 366 6.71 -11.65 -10.97
C LEU A 366 6.23 -13.09 -11.25
N ILE A 367 7.08 -13.93 -11.85
CA ILE A 367 6.76 -15.34 -12.11
C ILE A 367 6.77 -16.18 -10.82
N GLN A 368 7.64 -15.92 -9.85
CA GLN A 368 7.56 -16.49 -8.50
C GLN A 368 6.21 -16.15 -7.85
N ALA A 369 5.80 -14.88 -7.88
CA ALA A 369 4.53 -14.41 -7.32
C ALA A 369 3.31 -15.07 -8.00
N TYR A 370 3.28 -15.17 -9.34
CA TYR A 370 2.22 -15.87 -10.05
C TYR A 370 2.22 -17.39 -9.83
N SER A 371 3.37 -17.99 -9.51
CA SER A 371 3.46 -19.41 -9.16
C SER A 371 2.87 -19.68 -7.77
N ARG A 372 3.18 -18.82 -6.80
CA ARG A 372 2.56 -18.80 -5.46
C ARG A 372 1.06 -18.52 -5.52
N GLN A 373 0.62 -17.58 -6.37
CA GLN A 373 -0.80 -17.30 -6.57
C GLN A 373 -1.54 -18.52 -7.16
N ALA A 374 -0.97 -19.18 -8.16
CA ALA A 374 -1.56 -20.37 -8.79
C ALA A 374 -1.63 -21.58 -7.84
N ALA A 375 -0.79 -21.66 -6.81
CA ALA A 375 -0.86 -22.72 -5.79
C ALA A 375 -2.06 -22.58 -4.85
N LYS A 376 -2.55 -21.36 -4.57
CA LYS A 376 -3.68 -21.12 -3.66
C LYS A 376 -4.93 -21.92 -4.07
N PRO A 377 -5.73 -22.46 -3.11
CA PRO A 377 -6.92 -23.29 -3.40
C PRO A 377 -7.84 -22.74 -4.50
N ALA A 378 -8.21 -23.60 -5.45
CA ALA A 378 -8.94 -23.20 -6.67
C ALA A 378 -10.47 -23.15 -6.49
N ILE A 379 -10.96 -23.57 -5.31
CA ILE A 379 -12.38 -23.74 -4.97
C ILE A 379 -12.56 -23.28 -3.51
N ALA A 380 -13.73 -22.73 -3.16
CA ALA A 380 -14.07 -22.47 -1.76
C ALA A 380 -14.44 -23.77 -1.02
N HIS A 381 -14.21 -23.82 0.30
CA HIS A 381 -14.45 -25.02 1.11
C HIS A 381 -15.93 -25.46 1.02
N GLY A 382 -16.17 -26.72 0.64
CA GLY A 382 -17.52 -27.28 0.45
C GLY A 382 -18.23 -26.92 -0.87
N ASN A 383 -17.60 -26.15 -1.77
CA ASN A 383 -18.17 -25.82 -3.08
C ASN A 383 -17.68 -26.80 -4.16
N LYS A 384 -18.43 -26.96 -5.26
CA LYS A 384 -18.12 -27.89 -6.37
C LYS A 384 -17.79 -27.22 -7.71
N VAL A 385 -17.85 -25.89 -7.79
CA VAL A 385 -17.57 -25.15 -9.03
C VAL A 385 -16.08 -24.85 -9.13
N VAL A 386 -15.43 -25.33 -10.21
CA VAL A 386 -14.01 -25.10 -10.49
C VAL A 386 -13.82 -23.72 -11.13
N THR A 387 -13.48 -22.72 -10.32
CA THR A 387 -13.18 -21.35 -10.77
C THR A 387 -11.69 -21.20 -11.12
N ILE A 388 -11.28 -21.57 -12.34
CA ILE A 388 -9.93 -21.30 -12.88
C ILE A 388 -9.86 -19.86 -13.40
N ASP A 389 -10.06 -18.95 -12.46
CA ASP A 389 -10.37 -17.53 -12.66
C ASP A 389 -9.11 -16.66 -12.78
N VAL A 390 -8.14 -17.16 -13.56
CA VAL A 390 -6.86 -16.48 -13.85
C VAL A 390 -6.64 -16.44 -15.36
N LEU A 391 -6.69 -17.58 -16.05
CA LEU A 391 -6.54 -17.60 -17.51
C LEU A 391 -7.72 -16.93 -18.21
N GLN A 392 -8.96 -17.17 -17.76
CA GLN A 392 -10.15 -16.51 -18.31
C GLN A 392 -10.10 -14.97 -18.13
N ARG A 393 -9.53 -14.46 -17.03
CA ARG A 393 -9.34 -13.00 -16.86
C ARG A 393 -8.29 -12.45 -17.81
N HIS A 394 -7.17 -13.15 -18.00
CA HIS A 394 -6.13 -12.75 -18.94
C HIS A 394 -6.62 -12.82 -20.39
N GLN A 395 -7.38 -13.85 -20.75
CA GLN A 395 -8.01 -13.98 -22.06
C GLN A 395 -9.07 -12.90 -22.29
N ALA A 396 -9.98 -12.63 -21.35
CA ALA A 396 -11.01 -11.60 -21.48
C ALA A 396 -10.46 -10.16 -21.60
N VAL A 397 -9.20 -9.92 -21.19
CA VAL A 397 -8.49 -8.65 -21.41
C VAL A 397 -7.92 -8.54 -22.84
N HIS A 398 -7.78 -9.64 -23.57
CA HIS A 398 -7.27 -9.66 -24.96
C HIS A 398 -8.34 -9.99 -26.02
N GLU A 399 -9.30 -10.85 -25.72
CA GLU A 399 -10.40 -11.24 -26.63
C GLU A 399 -11.44 -10.13 -26.84
N LYS A 400 -11.42 -9.08 -26.00
CA LYS A 400 -12.31 -7.92 -26.10
C LYS A 400 -12.05 -7.03 -27.31
N ASP A 401 -10.85 -7.10 -27.91
CA ASP A 401 -10.49 -6.35 -29.12
C ASP A 401 -10.89 -7.07 -30.43
N GLU A 402 -11.22 -8.37 -30.40
CA GLU A 402 -11.44 -9.15 -31.63
C GLU A 402 -12.92 -9.28 -32.06
N ASN A 403 -13.89 -9.09 -31.15
CA ASN A 403 -15.28 -9.48 -31.39
C ASN A 403 -16.20 -8.45 -32.09
N GLU A 404 -15.78 -7.19 -32.32
CA GLU A 404 -16.58 -6.18 -33.04
C GLU A 404 -16.27 -6.08 -34.55
N GLY A 405 -16.39 -7.20 -35.26
CA GLY A 405 -16.06 -7.26 -36.69
C GLY A 405 -17.11 -6.64 -37.63
N LYS A 406 -16.86 -5.41 -38.15
CA LYS A 406 -17.20 -4.98 -39.55
C LYS A 406 -16.77 -3.54 -39.93
N LYS A 407 -15.61 -3.40 -40.61
CA LYS A 407 -15.45 -2.85 -42.00
C LYS A 407 -14.04 -2.31 -42.31
N THR A 408 -13.54 -2.71 -43.48
CA THR A 408 -12.47 -2.09 -44.32
C THR A 408 -11.04 -1.99 -43.76
N PRO A 409 -10.00 -2.19 -44.61
CA PRO A 409 -8.61 -2.20 -44.18
C PRO A 409 -8.06 -0.77 -43.98
N ARG A 410 -8.18 -0.24 -42.76
CA ARG A 410 -7.33 0.89 -42.34
C ARG A 410 -5.95 0.35 -41.99
N ARG A 411 -4.93 0.71 -42.79
CA ARG A 411 -3.53 0.65 -42.35
C ARG A 411 -3.42 1.38 -41.01
N ALA A 412 -2.94 0.69 -39.96
CA ALA A 412 -2.55 1.36 -38.74
C ALA A 412 -1.41 2.33 -39.10
N ARG A 413 -1.67 3.64 -38.98
CA ARG A 413 -0.60 4.65 -39.11
C ARG A 413 0.24 4.57 -37.84
N GLU A 414 1.51 4.19 -38.00
CA GLU A 414 2.52 4.47 -36.98
C GLU A 414 2.46 5.95 -36.63
N ARG A 415 2.38 6.25 -35.34
CA ARG A 415 2.30 7.63 -34.86
C ARG A 415 3.68 8.26 -35.07
N ALA A 416 3.72 9.42 -35.73
CA ALA A 416 5.01 10.05 -36.02
C ALA A 416 5.81 10.32 -34.74
N ILE A 417 7.09 9.98 -34.76
CA ILE A 417 8.02 10.17 -33.62
C ILE A 417 8.21 11.67 -33.38
N GLU A 418 8.25 12.47 -34.46
CA GLU A 418 8.17 13.93 -34.39
C GLU A 418 7.34 14.51 -35.55
N ALA A 419 6.39 15.38 -35.25
CA ALA A 419 5.60 16.09 -36.26
C ALA A 419 6.42 17.22 -36.94
N CYS A 420 6.19 17.44 -38.24
CA CYS A 420 6.70 18.64 -38.92
C CYS A 420 6.08 19.93 -38.35
N ASP A 421 6.77 21.06 -38.48
CA ASP A 421 6.31 22.33 -37.87
C ASP A 421 4.91 22.74 -38.36
N ALA A 422 4.63 22.59 -39.65
CA ALA A 422 3.31 22.88 -40.23
C ALA A 422 2.17 21.94 -39.75
N CYS A 423 2.48 20.79 -39.14
CA CYS A 423 1.53 19.92 -38.44
C CYS A 423 1.46 20.26 -36.94
N ALA A 424 2.60 20.48 -36.29
CA ALA A 424 2.71 20.81 -34.87
C ALA A 424 2.02 22.15 -34.54
N THR A 425 2.32 23.22 -35.29
CA THR A 425 1.68 24.54 -35.14
C THR A 425 0.17 24.48 -35.37
N ALA A 426 -0.28 23.60 -36.27
CA ALA A 426 -1.70 23.37 -36.55
C ALA A 426 -2.38 22.39 -35.58
N LYS A 427 -1.65 21.81 -34.61
CA LYS A 427 -2.11 20.77 -33.68
C LYS A 427 -2.80 19.58 -34.36
N LEU A 428 -2.29 19.16 -35.54
CA LEU A 428 -2.84 18.07 -36.35
C LEU A 428 -1.84 16.93 -36.55
N SER A 429 -2.36 15.71 -36.75
CA SER A 429 -1.54 14.51 -36.91
C SER A 429 -0.61 14.58 -38.12
N CYS A 430 0.61 14.10 -37.91
CA CYS A 430 1.66 13.96 -38.91
C CYS A 430 1.99 12.48 -39.11
N ASP A 431 2.39 12.08 -40.32
CA ASP A 431 3.12 10.85 -40.62
C ASP A 431 4.64 11.09 -40.51
N ASN A 432 5.44 10.03 -40.37
CA ASN A 432 6.92 10.09 -40.34
C ASN A 432 7.55 10.43 -41.71
N GLU A 433 6.79 10.37 -42.80
CA GLU A 433 7.27 10.69 -44.15
C GLU A 433 7.57 12.20 -44.30
N ARG A 434 8.57 12.58 -45.10
CA ARG A 434 8.91 13.97 -45.39
C ARG A 434 9.10 14.19 -46.91
N PRO A 435 8.29 15.04 -47.57
CA PRO A 435 7.16 15.79 -47.03
C PRO A 435 5.99 14.87 -46.61
N CYS A 436 5.41 15.13 -45.44
CA CYS A 436 4.31 14.34 -44.88
C CYS A 436 3.01 14.52 -45.69
N GLN A 437 2.14 13.53 -45.65
CA GLN A 437 0.98 13.43 -46.55
C GLN A 437 0.00 14.59 -46.34
N ARG A 438 -0.13 15.10 -45.10
CA ARG A 438 -0.92 16.30 -44.80
C ARG A 438 -0.33 17.55 -45.45
N CYS A 439 0.98 17.77 -45.35
CA CYS A 439 1.64 18.92 -45.97
C CYS A 439 1.59 18.85 -47.50
N GLN A 440 1.87 17.68 -48.07
CA GLN A 440 1.83 17.45 -49.52
C GLN A 440 0.43 17.70 -50.10
N SER A 441 -0.63 17.14 -49.48
CA SER A 441 -2.02 17.33 -49.92
C SER A 441 -2.58 18.74 -49.69
N LYS A 442 -2.03 19.50 -48.73
CA LYS A 442 -2.37 20.91 -48.50
C LYS A 442 -1.47 21.91 -49.23
N GLN A 443 -0.45 21.44 -49.96
CA GLN A 443 0.59 22.27 -50.60
C GLN A 443 1.28 23.25 -49.61
N VAL A 444 1.52 22.80 -48.38
CA VAL A 444 2.23 23.57 -47.34
C VAL A 444 3.62 22.98 -47.12
N GLU A 445 4.62 23.83 -46.91
CA GLU A 445 6.00 23.40 -46.72
C GLU A 445 6.15 22.47 -45.49
N CYS A 446 6.87 21.36 -45.67
CA CYS A 446 6.97 20.29 -44.66
C CYS A 446 8.32 20.31 -43.92
N VAL A 447 8.59 21.41 -43.22
CA VAL A 447 9.87 21.60 -42.52
C VAL A 447 10.00 20.62 -41.35
N ALA A 448 11.18 19.98 -41.26
CA ALA A 448 11.55 19.20 -40.09
C ALA A 448 11.87 20.15 -38.93
N LYS A 449 11.19 19.95 -37.80
CA LYS A 449 11.37 20.73 -36.60
C LYS A 449 12.81 20.57 -36.11
N ARG A 450 13.61 21.62 -36.26
CA ARG A 450 15.04 21.53 -35.93
C ARG A 450 15.20 21.49 -34.41
N SER A 451 15.81 20.42 -33.91
CA SER A 451 16.29 20.33 -32.53
C SER A 451 17.08 21.60 -32.17
N ARG A 452 16.69 22.25 -31.07
CA ARG A 452 17.42 23.40 -30.52
C ARG A 452 18.48 22.91 -29.55
N LEU A 453 19.60 22.44 -30.09
CA LEU A 453 20.92 22.50 -29.45
C LEU A 453 22.01 22.46 -30.54
N SER A 454 23.10 23.21 -30.30
CA SER A 454 24.28 23.35 -31.17
C SER A 454 24.04 23.58 -32.68
N ASN A 455 23.91 24.84 -33.09
CA ASN A 455 24.74 25.40 -34.18
C ASN A 455 24.61 26.93 -34.32
N HIS A 456 25.53 27.66 -33.71
CA HIS A 456 25.82 29.05 -34.05
C HIS A 456 27.31 29.17 -34.40
N ASN A 457 27.63 29.07 -35.69
CA ASN A 457 28.40 30.07 -36.45
C ASN A 457 28.97 29.50 -37.75
N ASN A 458 28.31 29.82 -38.87
CA ASN A 458 29.00 30.17 -40.12
C ASN A 458 28.01 30.87 -41.08
N ALA A 459 27.96 32.19 -40.99
CA ALA A 459 27.32 33.07 -41.95
C ALA A 459 28.27 34.28 -42.19
N PRO A 460 28.70 34.57 -43.43
CA PRO A 460 29.61 35.68 -43.70
C PRO A 460 29.00 37.06 -43.41
N LEU A 461 29.86 38.02 -43.08
CA LEU A 461 29.49 39.41 -42.85
C LEU A 461 28.94 40.09 -44.13
N PRO A 462 27.80 40.81 -44.07
CA PRO A 462 27.45 41.80 -45.08
C PRO A 462 28.31 43.07 -44.93
N GLN A 463 28.67 43.69 -46.05
CA GLN A 463 29.48 44.92 -46.11
C GLN A 463 28.62 46.18 -46.29
N PHE A 464 28.77 47.15 -45.36
CA PHE A 464 28.47 48.60 -45.51
C PHE A 464 27.00 49.00 -45.85
N SER A 465 26.50 50.21 -45.54
CA SER A 465 27.14 51.41 -44.98
C SER A 465 26.15 52.32 -44.21
N ALA A 466 26.68 53.08 -43.24
CA ALA A 466 26.09 54.28 -42.60
C ALA A 466 24.77 54.11 -41.78
N MET A 467 24.47 54.91 -40.74
CA MET A 467 25.13 56.14 -40.25
C MET A 467 24.91 56.31 -38.72
N THR A 468 25.94 56.80 -37.99
CA THR A 468 25.96 57.58 -36.71
C THR A 468 24.78 57.48 -35.70
N THR A 469 25.00 57.39 -34.37
CA THR A 469 26.01 58.06 -33.52
C THR A 469 26.53 57.23 -32.33
N THR A 470 27.77 57.52 -31.89
CA THR A 470 28.44 57.10 -30.64
C THR A 470 28.15 58.09 -29.48
N PRO A 471 28.75 58.01 -28.25
CA PRO A 471 29.67 57.01 -27.63
C PRO A 471 29.09 56.47 -26.27
N ASP A 472 29.74 55.74 -25.33
CA ASP A 472 31.04 55.04 -25.15
C ASP A 472 30.80 53.88 -24.10
N SER A 473 31.72 53.08 -23.52
CA SER A 473 33.20 53.01 -23.47
C SER A 473 33.73 51.54 -23.38
N ARG A 474 34.69 51.24 -22.48
CA ARG A 474 35.71 50.14 -22.60
C ARG A 474 36.64 50.08 -21.34
N PRO A 475 37.64 49.16 -21.21
CA PRO A 475 37.95 47.89 -21.91
C PRO A 475 38.51 46.71 -21.02
N SER A 476 38.92 45.61 -21.68
CA SER A 476 40.14 44.78 -21.46
C SER A 476 40.19 43.58 -20.48
N ASP A 477 40.98 42.49 -20.69
CA ASP A 477 41.50 41.81 -21.92
C ASP A 477 42.22 40.44 -21.58
N PHE A 478 42.49 39.60 -22.61
CA PHE A 478 43.47 38.47 -22.71
C PHE A 478 43.31 37.15 -21.89
N SER A 479 43.90 35.98 -22.24
CA SER A 479 43.88 35.16 -23.51
C SER A 479 44.69 33.81 -23.44
N VAL A 480 44.12 32.65 -23.87
CA VAL A 480 44.62 31.69 -24.94
C VAL A 480 46.00 30.95 -24.77
N PRO A 481 46.35 29.73 -25.31
CA PRO A 481 45.68 28.60 -26.05
C PRO A 481 45.92 27.15 -25.41
N PRO A 482 46.07 25.98 -26.10
CA PRO A 482 44.94 25.06 -26.43
C PRO A 482 45.17 23.52 -26.31
N THR A 483 44.11 22.72 -26.61
CA THR A 483 44.08 21.29 -27.09
C THR A 483 44.83 20.20 -26.28
N THR A 484 44.19 19.10 -25.85
CA THR A 484 43.50 18.04 -26.64
C THR A 484 42.67 17.14 -25.69
N GLU A 485 41.66 16.35 -26.08
CA GLU A 485 40.67 16.41 -27.20
C GLU A 485 39.47 15.45 -26.89
N TYR A 486 38.52 15.30 -27.81
CA TYR A 486 37.40 14.31 -27.86
C TYR A 486 36.49 14.07 -26.62
N SER A 487 35.27 14.62 -26.73
CA SER A 487 33.96 13.94 -26.56
C SER A 487 33.71 12.98 -25.37
N GLY A 488 32.74 13.20 -24.46
CA GLY A 488 31.82 14.34 -24.27
C GLY A 488 30.38 13.89 -23.89
N GLY A 489 29.80 14.52 -22.85
CA GLY A 489 28.46 14.22 -22.31
C GLY A 489 28.49 13.09 -21.25
N HIS A 490 28.05 13.22 -19.99
CA HIS A 490 27.16 14.21 -19.32
C HIS A 490 25.78 14.34 -19.99
N GLU A 491 24.64 14.32 -19.30
CA GLU A 491 24.28 14.20 -17.87
C GLU A 491 22.86 13.56 -17.78
N ILE A 492 22.50 12.76 -16.77
CA ILE A 492 21.96 13.17 -15.46
C ILE A 492 20.86 14.25 -15.56
N TYR A 493 19.62 13.90 -15.16
CA TYR A 493 18.60 14.69 -14.43
C TYR A 493 17.30 13.84 -14.51
N ASP A 494 16.89 13.05 -13.50
CA ASP A 494 16.45 13.39 -12.13
C ASP A 494 14.95 13.82 -12.07
N ALA A 495 14.37 13.92 -10.86
CA ALA A 495 13.01 14.35 -10.53
C ALA A 495 11.84 13.34 -10.71
N ASN A 496 11.87 12.31 -9.87
CA ASN A 496 10.90 12.08 -8.76
C ASN A 496 9.37 11.96 -8.96
N PHE A 497 8.84 10.92 -8.30
CA PHE A 497 7.65 10.85 -7.42
C PHE A 497 6.27 11.36 -7.87
N ALA A 498 5.29 10.46 -7.78
CA ALA A 498 4.11 10.66 -6.93
C ALA A 498 3.55 9.30 -6.43
N HIS A 499 3.80 9.00 -5.14
CA HIS A 499 3.00 8.27 -4.12
C HIS A 499 1.75 7.44 -4.56
N ASP A 500 1.61 6.16 -4.17
CA ASP A 500 1.19 5.63 -2.83
C ASP A 500 -0.31 5.81 -2.53
N LEU A 501 -1.01 5.10 -1.63
CA LEU A 501 -0.86 3.84 -0.86
C LEU A 501 -2.31 3.29 -0.66
N THR A 502 -2.62 2.09 -0.14
CA THR A 502 -2.75 1.62 1.27
C THR A 502 -3.56 0.29 1.24
N LEU A 503 -4.09 -0.27 2.33
CA LEU A 503 -3.54 -1.19 3.36
C LEU A 503 -4.61 -2.31 3.55
N ASP A 504 -4.51 -3.42 4.31
CA ASP A 504 -3.88 -3.64 5.63
C ASP A 504 -3.78 -5.16 6.01
N SER A 505 -3.33 -5.48 7.24
CA SER A 505 -3.35 -6.78 8.00
C SER A 505 -2.13 -7.75 7.91
N PHE A 506 -1.19 -7.69 8.89
CA PHE A 506 0.15 -8.34 8.76
C PHE A 506 1.02 -8.82 9.98
N ILE A 507 0.79 -8.48 11.27
CA ILE A 507 1.79 -8.70 12.38
C ILE A 507 2.20 -10.18 12.47
N PRO A 508 3.51 -10.46 12.41
CA PRO A 508 4.10 -11.70 12.91
C PRO A 508 4.44 -11.59 14.41
N SER A 509 4.34 -12.69 15.15
CA SER A 509 4.68 -12.74 16.57
C SER A 509 6.19 -12.75 16.84
N THR A 510 6.58 -12.25 18.02
CA THR A 510 7.91 -12.36 18.68
C THR A 510 9.08 -11.48 18.15
N VAL A 511 10.24 -11.60 18.80
CA VAL A 511 11.03 -10.48 19.35
C VAL A 511 12.44 -10.38 18.73
N PRO A 512 12.91 -9.19 18.30
CA PRO A 512 14.33 -8.94 18.02
C PRO A 512 15.09 -8.60 19.31
N VAL A 513 16.27 -9.21 19.46
CA VAL A 513 17.24 -8.90 20.52
C VAL A 513 18.13 -7.72 20.08
N TYR A 514 18.58 -6.90 21.04
CA TYR A 514 19.39 -5.69 20.79
C TYR A 514 20.86 -5.90 21.21
N PRO A 515 21.83 -5.15 20.64
CA PRO A 515 23.22 -5.17 21.09
C PRO A 515 23.37 -4.58 22.51
N ASP A 516 24.46 -4.97 23.18
CA ASP A 516 24.76 -4.59 24.57
C ASP A 516 24.84 -3.07 24.80
N LEU A 517 23.77 -2.52 25.35
CA LEU A 517 23.68 -1.12 25.77
C LEU A 517 24.19 -0.94 27.19
N ASN A 518 25.48 -1.24 27.41
CA ASN A 518 26.20 -1.06 28.67
C ASN A 518 26.40 0.44 29.02
N ASN A 519 25.29 1.14 29.34
CA ASN A 519 25.23 2.47 30.00
C ASN A 519 23.79 2.87 30.44
N PHE A 520 22.93 1.91 30.82
CA PHE A 520 21.57 2.21 31.30
C PHE A 520 21.51 2.54 32.81
N PRO A 521 20.74 3.56 33.25
CA PRO A 521 20.53 3.84 34.68
C PRO A 521 19.47 2.91 35.31
N ALA A 522 19.82 2.28 36.44
CA ALA A 522 19.13 1.18 37.12
C ALA A 522 17.60 1.28 37.37
N PHE A 523 17.01 2.48 37.33
CA PHE A 523 15.54 2.62 37.38
C PHE A 523 14.82 2.04 36.15
N PHE A 524 15.50 1.87 35.01
CA PHE A 524 14.89 1.32 33.78
C PHE A 524 15.27 -0.14 33.50
N GLU A 525 16.25 -0.72 34.21
CA GLU A 525 16.54 -2.16 34.13
C GLU A 525 15.34 -2.98 34.63
N GLN A 526 14.63 -2.45 35.62
CA GLN A 526 13.42 -3.07 36.21
C GLN A 526 12.20 -3.08 35.25
N VAL A 527 12.24 -2.35 34.13
CA VAL A 527 11.05 -2.08 33.30
C VAL A 527 11.06 -2.83 31.96
N MET A 528 12.19 -3.38 31.50
CA MET A 528 12.35 -3.76 30.08
C MET A 528 13.02 -5.11 29.74
N LEU A 529 13.57 -5.89 30.68
CA LEU A 529 14.26 -7.16 30.36
C LEU A 529 13.82 -8.35 31.23
N PRO A 530 13.66 -9.57 30.66
CA PRO A 530 13.32 -10.78 31.40
C PRO A 530 14.54 -11.64 31.76
N ASN A 531 14.44 -12.40 32.85
CA ASN A 531 15.17 -13.67 33.01
C ASN A 531 14.37 -14.80 32.36
N VAL A 532 15.06 -15.81 31.81
CA VAL A 532 14.42 -16.95 31.13
C VAL A 532 14.20 -18.11 32.09
N GLU A 533 12.93 -18.47 32.29
CA GLU A 533 12.56 -19.83 32.68
C GLU A 533 11.21 -20.22 32.02
N MET A 534 10.94 -21.51 31.90
CA MET A 534 10.08 -22.06 30.84
C MET A 534 8.77 -22.65 31.38
N GLU A 535 7.61 -22.10 31.01
CA GLU A 535 6.35 -22.85 31.05
C GLU A 535 5.33 -22.40 29.97
N LEU A 536 4.31 -23.24 29.72
CA LEU A 536 3.55 -23.28 28.46
C LEU A 536 2.07 -22.89 28.65
N ARG A 537 1.56 -21.92 27.87
CA ARG A 537 0.13 -21.78 27.49
C ARG A 537 -0.09 -20.85 26.28
N GLN A 538 -1.26 -20.96 25.67
CA GLN A 538 -1.64 -20.34 24.38
C GLN A 538 -2.34 -18.98 24.58
N GLU A 539 -2.16 -18.01 23.66
CA GLU A 539 -3.28 -17.27 23.00
C GLU A 539 -2.89 -16.21 21.93
N THR A 540 -3.65 -16.15 20.83
CA THR A 540 -3.92 -15.01 19.90
C THR A 540 -2.83 -14.33 19.02
N GLN A 541 -2.91 -14.65 17.71
CA GLN A 541 -3.30 -13.79 16.56
C GLN A 541 -2.97 -12.26 16.55
N GLN A 542 -2.59 -11.70 15.37
CA GLN A 542 -1.96 -10.36 15.29
C GLN A 542 -1.97 -9.62 13.88
N PRO A 543 -2.35 -8.30 13.80
CA PRO A 543 -2.08 -7.30 12.69
C PRO A 543 -1.77 -5.82 13.17
N ARG A 544 -0.96 -4.83 12.64
CA ARG A 544 -0.09 -4.40 11.46
C ARG A 544 -0.71 -4.26 10.07
N GLY A 545 -0.09 -3.36 9.29
CA GLY A 545 -0.22 -3.18 7.84
C GLY A 545 1.03 -3.47 7.00
N VAL A 546 1.07 -2.85 5.81
CA VAL A 546 1.90 -3.23 4.66
C VAL A 546 2.95 -2.17 4.35
N PHE A 547 4.13 -2.62 3.91
CA PHE A 547 5.37 -1.88 3.62
C PHE A 547 6.11 -1.30 4.84
N ASP A 548 7.23 -1.96 5.16
CA ASP A 548 8.50 -1.30 5.41
C ASP A 548 9.55 -2.07 4.59
N PHE A 549 10.54 -1.39 4.00
CA PHE A 549 11.43 -2.01 3.00
C PHE A 549 12.74 -1.22 2.85
N MET A 550 13.78 -1.59 3.61
CA MET A 550 15.20 -1.54 3.21
C MET A 550 16.13 -2.09 4.32
N LEU A 551 17.15 -2.86 3.89
CA LEU A 551 18.59 -2.78 4.23
C LEU A 551 19.02 -2.50 5.70
N ASP A 552 20.03 -3.15 6.28
CA ASP A 552 20.85 -4.32 5.92
C ASP A 552 21.79 -4.62 7.12
N THR A 553 22.63 -5.66 7.06
CA THR A 553 23.80 -5.93 7.96
C THR A 553 23.48 -6.23 9.45
N ASP A 554 24.24 -7.06 10.20
CA ASP A 554 25.44 -7.84 9.87
C ASP A 554 25.66 -9.03 10.86
N PHE A 555 26.64 -9.89 10.52
CA PHE A 555 27.39 -10.88 11.34
C PHE A 555 26.92 -11.29 12.76
N ILE A 556 26.80 -12.60 12.98
CA ILE A 556 27.12 -13.25 14.28
C ILE A 556 27.99 -14.50 14.07
N PHE A 557 29.13 -14.55 14.76
CA PHE A 557 29.71 -15.70 15.47
C PHE A 557 30.69 -15.10 16.50
N PRO A 558 30.75 -15.62 17.75
CA PRO A 558 31.24 -16.98 18.06
C PRO A 558 30.09 -17.83 18.67
N GLU A 559 30.25 -19.01 19.28
CA GLU A 559 31.24 -19.51 20.25
C GLU A 559 31.81 -20.91 19.91
N ASN A 560 32.96 -21.21 20.51
CA ASN A 560 33.48 -22.57 20.68
C ASN A 560 34.34 -22.60 21.95
N ASP A 561 33.98 -23.44 22.92
CA ASP A 561 34.56 -23.49 24.27
C ASP A 561 35.85 -24.32 24.32
N LEU A 562 36.85 -23.89 25.11
CA LEU A 562 38.12 -24.63 25.28
C LEU A 562 38.98 -24.22 26.51
N PHE A 563 38.83 -24.96 27.61
CA PHE A 563 39.62 -24.92 28.86
C PHE A 563 39.37 -23.68 29.78
N ASP A 564 39.44 -23.76 31.12
CA ASP A 564 39.96 -24.86 31.97
C ASP A 564 39.32 -24.95 33.37
N THR A 565 39.44 -26.15 33.98
CA THR A 565 39.25 -26.57 35.41
C THR A 565 38.71 -25.57 36.49
N ASN A 566 37.79 -25.96 37.40
CA ASN A 566 38.06 -26.88 38.53
C ASN A 566 36.84 -27.34 39.37
N PHE A 567 36.91 -28.57 39.86
CA PHE A 567 36.41 -29.13 41.14
C PHE A 567 35.04 -28.72 41.75
N MET A 568 34.08 -29.63 41.59
CA MET A 568 33.14 -30.12 42.63
C MET A 568 33.92 -30.67 43.88
N PRO A 569 33.35 -30.74 45.11
CA PRO A 569 32.16 -31.56 45.38
C PRO A 569 31.15 -31.07 46.43
N ASP A 570 29.96 -31.68 46.39
CA ASP A 570 29.10 -32.20 47.48
C ASP A 570 28.84 -31.35 48.75
N LEU A 571 27.74 -31.47 49.48
CA LEU A 571 26.39 -32.06 49.44
C LEU A 571 25.86 -31.84 50.89
N ASP A 572 24.68 -32.33 51.25
CA ASP A 572 24.23 -32.48 52.64
C ASP A 572 24.17 -31.21 53.51
N LEU A 573 23.14 -30.39 53.28
CA LEU A 573 22.39 -29.85 54.41
C LEU A 573 20.88 -29.75 54.14
N ILE A 574 20.14 -30.75 54.65
CA ILE A 574 18.86 -30.63 55.39
C ILE A 574 17.82 -29.66 54.79
N LEU A 575 16.70 -30.08 54.17
CA LEU A 575 15.80 -31.22 54.44
C LEU A 575 15.02 -31.17 55.79
N GLU A 576 14.79 -29.96 56.32
CA GLU A 576 13.83 -29.60 57.38
C GLU A 576 13.09 -28.31 56.94
N THR A 577 11.82 -28.02 57.28
CA THR A 577 10.78 -28.75 58.03
C THR A 577 9.37 -28.41 57.47
N GLY A 578 8.30 -29.03 58.03
CA GLY A 578 6.91 -28.91 57.56
C GLY A 578 6.11 -27.64 57.95
N PRO A 579 4.81 -27.58 57.62
CA PRO A 579 4.02 -26.34 57.57
C PRO A 579 3.38 -25.88 58.90
N SER A 580 3.10 -24.58 59.00
CA SER A 580 2.27 -23.94 60.04
C SER A 580 1.50 -22.71 59.49
N ILE A 581 0.60 -22.12 60.28
CA ILE A 581 -0.58 -21.35 59.81
C ILE A 581 -0.66 -19.94 60.45
N CYS A 582 -1.08 -18.94 59.64
CA CYS A 582 -1.50 -17.55 59.98
C CYS A 582 -0.52 -16.69 60.82
N GLY A 583 -0.13 -15.47 60.44
CA GLY A 583 -0.70 -14.55 59.46
C GLY A 583 -0.75 -13.12 60.04
N SER A 584 -0.02 -12.18 59.41
CA SER A 584 -0.21 -10.73 59.56
C SER A 584 0.57 -9.99 58.48
N GLU A 585 -0.10 -9.04 57.80
CA GLU A 585 0.50 -7.92 57.04
C GLU A 585 1.58 -8.26 55.99
N ASP A 586 1.10 -8.54 54.78
CA ASP A 586 1.92 -8.87 53.61
C ASP A 586 2.66 -7.64 53.05
N LEU A 587 3.90 -7.44 53.49
CA LEU A 587 4.91 -6.60 52.82
C LEU A 587 5.36 -7.27 51.50
N GLN A 588 4.51 -7.21 50.47
CA GLN A 588 4.82 -7.82 49.17
C GLN A 588 5.86 -7.03 48.35
N ASN A 589 6.72 -7.79 47.67
CA ASN A 589 7.87 -7.28 46.90
C ASN A 589 7.47 -6.39 45.72
N PRO A 590 8.27 -5.36 45.35
CA PRO A 590 7.96 -4.48 44.21
C PRO A 590 7.99 -5.13 42.82
N HIS A 591 8.63 -6.28 42.66
CA HIS A 591 9.15 -6.78 41.37
C HIS A 591 8.18 -7.62 40.51
N LEU A 592 6.90 -7.27 40.48
CA LEU A 592 5.88 -8.05 39.74
C LEU A 592 5.00 -7.22 38.78
N GLY A 593 5.14 -5.89 38.74
CA GLY A 593 4.21 -5.02 37.99
C GLY A 593 4.64 -4.60 36.58
N ASP A 594 5.94 -4.53 36.29
CA ASP A 594 6.44 -3.69 35.18
C ASP A 594 6.30 -4.32 33.79
N HIS A 595 6.45 -5.65 33.70
CA HIS A 595 6.31 -6.40 32.43
C HIS A 595 4.90 -6.31 31.82
N GLU A 596 3.91 -5.88 32.62
CA GLU A 596 2.53 -5.72 32.16
C GLU A 596 2.29 -4.41 31.38
N SER A 597 3.03 -3.32 31.63
CA SER A 597 2.62 -1.98 31.17
C SER A 597 2.53 -1.85 29.64
N ALA A 598 3.55 -2.33 28.91
CA ALA A 598 3.57 -2.28 27.45
C ALA A 598 2.61 -3.30 26.81
N SER A 599 2.47 -4.49 27.42
CA SER A 599 1.50 -5.52 27.01
C SER A 599 0.06 -5.04 27.18
N ARG A 600 -0.27 -4.41 28.32
CA ARG A 600 -1.59 -3.79 28.58
C ARG A 600 -1.91 -2.66 27.59
N ARG A 601 -0.93 -1.81 27.22
CA ARG A 601 -1.10 -0.80 26.14
C ARG A 601 -1.49 -1.46 24.81
N ALA A 602 -0.72 -2.45 24.37
CA ALA A 602 -1.02 -3.20 23.14
C ALA A 602 -2.37 -3.94 23.22
N ALA A 603 -2.75 -4.48 24.39
CA ALA A 603 -4.03 -5.15 24.60
C ALA A 603 -5.23 -4.19 24.52
N ALA A 604 -5.11 -2.97 25.09
CA ALA A 604 -6.12 -1.92 24.92
C ALA A 604 -6.28 -1.54 23.44
N PHE A 605 -5.17 -1.38 22.70
CA PHE A 605 -5.26 -1.07 21.28
C PHE A 605 -5.83 -2.22 20.43
N ARG A 606 -5.50 -3.49 20.71
CA ARG A 606 -6.14 -4.66 20.07
C ARG A 606 -7.66 -4.70 20.31
N LYS A 607 -8.12 -4.28 21.50
CA LYS A 607 -9.55 -4.17 21.83
C LYS A 607 -10.23 -2.97 21.17
N SER A 608 -9.48 -1.93 20.79
CA SER A 608 -10.00 -0.67 20.23
C SER A 608 -10.71 -0.81 18.88
N PHE A 609 -11.39 0.26 18.46
CA PHE A 609 -12.18 0.32 17.22
C PHE A 609 -11.36 0.40 15.92
N TRP A 610 -10.05 0.59 15.98
CA TRP A 610 -9.18 0.76 14.81
C TRP A 610 -9.03 -0.50 13.97
N LEU A 611 -8.96 -1.65 14.63
CA LEU A 611 -8.67 -2.93 13.97
C LEU A 611 -9.95 -3.73 13.74
N TRP A 612 -10.33 -3.89 12.46
CA TRP A 612 -11.23 -4.94 12.00
C TRP A 612 -10.42 -6.16 11.54
N VAL A 613 -10.87 -7.36 11.91
CA VAL A 613 -10.38 -8.63 11.36
C VAL A 613 -11.52 -9.24 10.53
N PRO A 614 -11.38 -9.43 9.21
CA PRO A 614 -12.45 -9.94 8.37
C PRO A 614 -12.84 -11.39 8.68
N GLU A 615 -14.10 -11.62 9.04
CA GLU A 615 -14.60 -12.97 9.34
C GLU A 615 -15.15 -13.70 8.08
N LYS A 616 -15.05 -15.03 8.06
CA LYS A 616 -15.61 -15.85 6.98
C LYS A 616 -17.14 -15.66 6.90
N ASN A 617 -17.64 -15.38 5.69
CA ASN A 617 -19.04 -15.08 5.39
C ASN A 617 -19.59 -13.76 5.97
N GLN A 618 -18.74 -12.89 6.56
CA GLN A 618 -19.17 -11.55 6.98
C GLN A 618 -19.53 -10.69 5.77
N HIS A 619 -20.68 -10.02 5.82
CA HIS A 619 -21.25 -9.27 4.71
C HIS A 619 -21.93 -7.98 5.17
N ALA A 620 -22.39 -7.17 4.22
CA ALA A 620 -23.02 -5.86 4.43
C ALA A 620 -24.02 -5.77 5.60
N PHE A 621 -24.83 -6.81 5.79
CA PHE A 621 -25.92 -6.86 6.77
C PHE A 621 -25.64 -7.85 7.93
N SER A 622 -24.37 -8.19 8.21
CA SER A 622 -24.03 -9.12 9.31
C SER A 622 -24.21 -8.52 10.70
N GLU A 623 -24.08 -7.20 10.81
CA GLU A 623 -24.17 -6.46 12.09
C GLU A 623 -25.62 -6.10 12.44
N GLU A 624 -26.48 -5.89 11.44
CA GLU A 624 -27.86 -5.38 11.60
C GLU A 624 -28.81 -6.09 10.61
N GLY A 625 -29.52 -7.12 11.08
CA GLY A 625 -30.47 -7.90 10.28
C GLY A 625 -31.88 -7.31 10.17
N ARG A 626 -32.14 -6.12 10.72
CA ARG A 626 -33.46 -5.44 10.76
C ARG A 626 -33.31 -3.93 10.61
N ILE A 627 -34.35 -3.27 10.10
CA ILE A 627 -34.51 -1.81 10.25
C ILE A 627 -35.32 -1.56 11.54
N PRO A 628 -34.76 -0.90 12.58
CA PRO A 628 -35.47 -0.66 13.83
C PRO A 628 -36.42 0.55 13.82
N LEU A 629 -36.28 1.47 12.86
CA LEU A 629 -37.00 2.77 12.81
C LEU A 629 -38.52 2.63 12.73
N ARG A 630 -39.23 3.50 13.47
CA ARG A 630 -40.70 3.61 13.48
C ARG A 630 -41.13 5.07 13.33
N ASP A 631 -42.28 5.31 12.69
CA ASP A 631 -42.84 6.67 12.53
C ASP A 631 -43.13 7.39 13.86
N GLY A 632 -43.13 6.68 15.00
CA GLY A 632 -43.26 7.24 16.34
C GLY A 632 -41.97 7.73 16.99
N ASP A 633 -40.79 7.52 16.38
CA ASP A 633 -39.51 7.86 17.01
C ASP A 633 -39.26 9.39 16.97
N THR A 634 -39.30 10.05 18.13
CA THR A 634 -39.34 11.51 18.22
C THR A 634 -38.01 12.20 17.91
N ILE A 635 -37.92 12.90 16.77
CA ILE A 635 -36.77 13.76 16.43
C ILE A 635 -36.69 14.96 17.39
N SER A 636 -35.51 15.19 17.98
CA SER A 636 -35.23 16.23 18.98
C SER A 636 -35.66 17.65 18.55
N PRO A 637 -36.24 18.47 19.47
CA PRO A 637 -36.65 19.85 19.18
C PRO A 637 -35.54 20.74 18.60
N ASN A 638 -34.29 20.55 19.04
CA ASN A 638 -33.15 21.37 18.60
C ASN A 638 -32.82 21.23 17.10
N HIS A 639 -33.22 20.11 16.48
CA HIS A 639 -33.14 19.92 15.04
C HIS A 639 -34.38 20.50 14.34
N ARG A 640 -35.58 20.26 14.90
CA ARG A 640 -36.86 20.80 14.35
C ARG A 640 -36.86 22.32 14.24
N ASN A 641 -36.35 23.03 15.24
CA ASN A 641 -36.30 24.50 15.24
C ASN A 641 -35.37 25.08 14.15
N ARG A 642 -34.35 24.33 13.70
CA ARG A 642 -33.47 24.74 12.58
C ARG A 642 -34.04 24.41 11.20
N LEU A 643 -34.87 23.37 11.08
CA LEU A 643 -35.65 23.15 9.85
C LEU A 643 -36.61 24.31 9.58
N GLN A 644 -37.20 24.88 10.63
CA GLN A 644 -38.10 26.03 10.55
C GLN A 644 -37.41 27.34 10.09
N SER A 645 -36.10 27.48 10.29
CA SER A 645 -35.33 28.63 9.78
C SER A 645 -34.86 28.48 8.33
N LEU A 646 -34.65 27.25 7.84
CA LEU A 646 -34.23 27.00 6.45
C LEU A 646 -35.39 26.91 5.47
N GLN A 647 -36.60 26.54 5.92
CA GLN A 647 -37.82 26.52 5.10
C GLN A 647 -37.68 25.79 3.75
N ILE A 648 -36.98 24.64 3.74
CA ILE A 648 -36.73 23.84 2.53
C ILE A 648 -38.05 23.52 1.82
N PRO A 649 -38.25 23.99 0.56
CA PRO A 649 -39.51 23.85 -0.17
C PRO A 649 -39.75 22.39 -0.59
N GLY A 650 -40.94 22.11 -1.12
CA GLY A 650 -41.33 20.77 -1.58
C GLY A 650 -41.58 19.74 -0.46
N LYS A 651 -41.97 18.53 -0.86
CA LYS A 651 -42.14 17.35 0.00
C LYS A 651 -41.79 16.08 -0.78
N LEU A 652 -41.21 15.09 -0.10
CA LEU A 652 -41.03 13.73 -0.65
C LEU A 652 -42.37 13.12 -1.09
N SER A 653 -42.43 12.63 -2.33
CA SER A 653 -43.63 11.96 -2.85
C SER A 653 -43.74 10.51 -2.36
N MET A 654 -44.96 9.95 -2.32
CA MET A 654 -45.15 8.53 -2.03
C MET A 654 -44.44 7.62 -3.05
N HIS A 655 -44.39 8.02 -4.32
CA HIS A 655 -43.65 7.30 -5.36
C HIS A 655 -42.13 7.25 -5.04
N SER A 656 -41.55 8.39 -4.64
CA SER A 656 -40.15 8.50 -4.24
C SER A 656 -39.84 7.67 -2.98
N ARG A 657 -40.75 7.66 -2.00
CA ARG A 657 -40.67 6.79 -0.81
C ARG A 657 -40.69 5.31 -1.20
N ASP A 658 -41.54 4.92 -2.14
CA ASP A 658 -41.63 3.54 -2.61
C ASP A 658 -40.42 3.15 -3.48
N ASP A 659 -39.77 4.08 -4.16
CA ASP A 659 -38.53 3.82 -4.89
C ASP A 659 -37.32 3.64 -3.94
N ILE A 660 -37.26 4.39 -2.83
CA ILE A 660 -36.32 4.11 -1.73
C ILE A 660 -36.59 2.69 -1.18
N PHE A 661 -37.86 2.32 -0.94
CA PHE A 661 -38.20 0.99 -0.45
C PHE A 661 -37.81 -0.13 -1.45
N LYS A 662 -38.05 0.07 -2.75
CA LYS A 662 -37.56 -0.85 -3.81
C LYS A 662 -36.04 -0.97 -3.78
N LEU A 663 -35.31 0.13 -3.59
CA LEU A 663 -33.85 0.11 -3.50
C LEU A 663 -33.38 -0.71 -2.29
N VAL A 664 -33.98 -0.51 -1.12
CA VAL A 664 -33.72 -1.28 0.10
C VAL A 664 -33.93 -2.78 -0.14
N VAL A 665 -35.08 -3.16 -0.72
CA VAL A 665 -35.41 -4.57 -0.99
C VAL A 665 -34.52 -5.18 -2.09
N ARG A 666 -34.23 -4.46 -3.19
CA ARG A 666 -33.31 -4.87 -4.27
C ARG A 666 -31.91 -5.17 -3.74
N THR A 667 -31.40 -4.30 -2.88
CA THR A 667 -30.00 -4.31 -2.43
C THR A 667 -29.75 -5.31 -1.30
N ALA A 668 -30.71 -5.45 -0.37
CA ALA A 668 -30.56 -6.35 0.78
C ALA A 668 -31.12 -7.77 0.54
N GLY A 669 -32.11 -7.92 -0.35
CA GLY A 669 -32.77 -9.19 -0.61
C GLY A 669 -33.31 -9.85 0.67
N SER A 670 -33.06 -11.15 0.83
CA SER A 670 -33.48 -11.91 2.03
C SER A 670 -32.64 -11.67 3.28
N ARG A 671 -31.62 -10.80 3.24
CA ARG A 671 -30.67 -10.58 4.36
C ARG A 671 -31.15 -9.55 5.40
N LEU A 672 -32.20 -8.78 5.08
CA LEU A 672 -32.72 -7.70 5.93
C LEU A 672 -34.23 -7.83 6.12
N SER A 673 -34.66 -8.01 7.37
CA SER A 673 -36.09 -8.10 7.72
C SER A 673 -36.68 -6.71 7.95
N VAL A 674 -37.54 -6.25 7.02
CA VAL A 674 -38.27 -4.98 7.14
C VAL A 674 -39.73 -5.26 7.52
N SER A 675 -40.07 -5.15 8.81
CA SER A 675 -41.45 -5.35 9.31
C SER A 675 -42.39 -4.19 9.03
N SER A 676 -41.82 -2.99 8.89
CA SER A 676 -42.48 -1.72 8.68
C SER A 676 -41.47 -0.77 8.05
N PHE A 677 -41.86 0.00 7.04
CA PHE A 677 -41.00 1.00 6.42
C PHE A 677 -41.65 2.39 6.55
N PRO A 678 -40.91 3.45 6.93
CA PRO A 678 -41.53 4.72 7.35
C PRO A 678 -42.43 5.39 6.29
N SER A 679 -43.25 6.31 6.78
CA SER A 679 -44.06 7.22 5.97
C SER A 679 -43.20 8.22 5.18
N ALA A 680 -43.73 8.71 4.05
CA ALA A 680 -43.03 9.69 3.23
C ALA A 680 -42.74 11.01 3.97
N GLU A 681 -43.61 11.43 4.90
CA GLU A 681 -43.41 12.65 5.71
C GLU A 681 -42.32 12.49 6.78
N TYR A 682 -42.16 11.29 7.35
CA TYR A 682 -41.05 11.00 8.26
C TYR A 682 -39.71 10.98 7.51
N LEU A 683 -39.66 10.36 6.32
CA LEU A 683 -38.47 10.38 5.46
C LEU A 683 -38.15 11.78 4.92
N ASP A 684 -39.14 12.58 4.53
CA ASP A 684 -38.98 14.00 4.15
C ASP A 684 -38.32 14.81 5.27
N THR A 685 -38.77 14.58 6.51
CA THR A 685 -38.19 15.21 7.70
C THR A 685 -36.72 14.82 7.88
N LEU A 686 -36.38 13.53 7.74
CA LEU A 686 -34.99 13.06 7.86
C LEU A 686 -34.09 13.60 6.73
N ILE A 687 -34.56 13.63 5.48
CA ILE A 687 -33.84 14.24 4.35
C ILE A 687 -33.53 15.72 4.65
N LYS A 688 -34.52 16.46 5.16
CA LYS A 688 -34.38 17.87 5.51
C LYS A 688 -33.44 18.08 6.72
N VAL A 689 -33.38 17.15 7.68
CA VAL A 689 -32.34 17.14 8.73
C VAL A 689 -30.95 16.89 8.13
N GLY A 690 -30.81 15.97 7.18
CA GLY A 690 -29.55 15.68 6.49
C GLY A 690 -28.99 16.89 5.75
N ILE A 691 -29.82 17.54 4.91
CA ILE A 691 -29.46 18.79 4.21
C ILE A 691 -29.16 19.90 5.21
N GLY A 692 -30.07 20.13 6.17
CA GLY A 692 -29.99 21.23 7.13
C GLY A 692 -28.77 21.15 8.04
N LYS A 693 -28.30 19.94 8.39
CA LYS A 693 -27.06 19.77 9.17
C LYS A 693 -25.82 20.15 8.36
N ARG A 694 -25.75 19.78 7.08
CA ARG A 694 -24.60 20.14 6.21
C ARG A 694 -24.52 21.64 5.95
N THR A 695 -25.66 22.33 5.88
CA THR A 695 -25.67 23.80 5.84
C THR A 695 -25.13 24.49 7.12
N GLU A 696 -24.78 23.76 8.18
CA GLU A 696 -24.06 24.31 9.35
C GLU A 696 -22.53 24.33 9.20
N THR A 697 -21.98 23.52 8.29
CA THR A 697 -20.55 23.18 8.21
C THR A 697 -20.02 23.27 6.78
N ASP A 698 -20.65 22.55 5.86
CA ASP A 698 -20.20 22.20 4.51
C ASP A 698 -21.39 22.26 3.53
N ALA A 699 -21.84 23.45 3.16
CA ALA A 699 -23.03 23.60 2.32
C ALA A 699 -22.76 23.27 0.84
N TRP A 700 -22.86 21.99 0.43
CA TRP A 700 -22.68 21.52 -0.96
C TRP A 700 -23.90 20.83 -1.61
N ILE A 701 -25.01 20.71 -0.88
CA ILE A 701 -26.34 20.39 -1.43
C ILE A 701 -27.21 21.63 -1.33
N HIS A 702 -27.67 22.16 -2.46
CA HIS A 702 -28.49 23.37 -2.48
C HIS A 702 -29.90 23.08 -1.95
N PRO A 703 -30.36 23.72 -0.86
CA PRO A 703 -31.64 23.38 -0.24
C PRO A 703 -32.85 23.76 -1.09
N TYR A 704 -32.82 24.92 -1.77
CA TYR A 704 -34.03 25.51 -2.36
C TYR A 704 -34.44 24.88 -3.70
N THR A 705 -33.49 24.32 -4.46
CA THR A 705 -33.77 23.65 -5.74
C THR A 705 -33.81 22.13 -5.64
N PHE A 706 -33.72 21.56 -4.43
CA PHE A 706 -33.51 20.11 -4.25
C PHE A 706 -34.67 19.28 -4.82
N TYR A 707 -35.92 19.72 -4.64
CA TYR A 707 -37.13 19.01 -5.08
C TYR A 707 -37.58 19.34 -6.51
N ASP A 708 -36.97 20.31 -7.19
CA ASP A 708 -37.35 20.73 -8.55
C ASP A 708 -36.78 19.79 -9.64
N GLN A 709 -35.72 19.06 -9.29
CA GLN A 709 -35.06 18.09 -10.15
C GLN A 709 -35.59 16.67 -9.94
N LYS A 710 -35.41 15.79 -10.94
CA LYS A 710 -35.66 14.35 -10.78
C LYS A 710 -34.60 13.75 -9.86
N LEU A 711 -34.99 13.40 -8.64
CA LEU A 711 -34.09 12.84 -7.61
C LEU A 711 -33.87 11.33 -7.78
N ARG A 712 -32.61 10.88 -7.66
CA ARG A 712 -32.20 9.48 -7.64
C ARG A 712 -32.51 8.81 -6.29
N PRO A 713 -33.02 7.56 -6.26
CA PRO A 713 -33.25 6.81 -5.01
C PRO A 713 -32.01 6.67 -4.12
N GLU A 714 -30.81 6.58 -4.72
CA GLU A 714 -29.54 6.45 -4.01
C GLU A 714 -29.20 7.72 -3.22
N LEU A 715 -29.36 8.91 -3.83
CA LEU A 715 -29.16 10.20 -3.16
C LEU A 715 -30.18 10.42 -2.04
N LEU A 716 -31.45 10.08 -2.29
CA LEU A 716 -32.51 10.11 -1.27
C LEU A 716 -32.18 9.20 -0.09
N THR A 717 -31.70 7.98 -0.34
CA THR A 717 -31.34 7.01 0.70
C THR A 717 -30.13 7.49 1.53
N GLY A 718 -29.11 8.06 0.88
CA GLY A 718 -27.97 8.68 1.55
C GLY A 718 -28.37 9.89 2.42
N LEU A 719 -29.35 10.68 1.99
CA LEU A 719 -29.86 11.83 2.77
C LEU A 719 -30.70 11.41 3.97
N VAL A 720 -31.53 10.37 3.84
CA VAL A 720 -32.21 9.74 5.00
C VAL A 720 -31.16 9.19 5.97
N ALA A 721 -30.10 8.55 5.47
CA ALA A 721 -29.02 8.02 6.30
C ALA A 721 -28.28 9.13 7.07
N ALA A 722 -27.93 10.23 6.40
CA ALA A 722 -27.30 11.39 7.02
C ALA A 722 -28.21 12.02 8.10
N GLY A 723 -29.49 12.20 7.79
CA GLY A 723 -30.49 12.67 8.77
C GLY A 723 -30.58 11.77 10.00
N CYS A 724 -30.64 10.45 9.78
CA CYS A 724 -30.72 9.45 10.85
C CYS A 724 -29.53 9.49 11.81
N VAL A 725 -28.30 9.54 11.27
CA VAL A 725 -27.07 9.61 12.08
C VAL A 725 -27.02 10.92 12.87
N CYS A 726 -27.60 12.00 12.35
CA CYS A 726 -27.64 13.29 13.02
C CYS A 726 -28.60 13.39 14.20
N CYS A 727 -29.65 12.57 14.27
CA CYS A 727 -30.70 12.67 15.29
C CYS A 727 -30.28 12.31 16.73
N GLY A 728 -29.11 11.69 16.94
CA GLY A 728 -28.57 11.33 18.26
C GLY A 728 -29.15 10.05 18.89
N LEU A 729 -30.43 9.76 18.67
CA LEU A 729 -31.07 8.54 19.18
C LEU A 729 -30.51 7.26 18.55
N ALA A 730 -30.15 6.27 19.39
CA ALA A 730 -29.45 5.05 18.97
C ALA A 730 -30.25 4.19 17.96
N SER A 731 -31.58 4.09 18.09
CA SER A 731 -32.45 3.37 17.15
C SER A 731 -32.45 4.01 15.75
N ILE A 732 -32.53 5.34 15.70
CA ILE A 732 -32.49 6.11 14.46
C ILE A 732 -31.09 6.02 13.83
N ASN A 733 -30.03 6.20 14.63
CA ASN A 733 -28.64 6.10 14.17
C ASN A 733 -28.33 4.74 13.52
N LYS A 734 -28.70 3.62 14.17
CA LYS A 734 -28.59 2.26 13.59
C LYS A 734 -29.25 2.13 12.22
N THR A 735 -30.43 2.74 12.04
CA THR A 735 -31.11 2.76 10.74
C THR A 735 -30.31 3.54 9.69
N GLY A 736 -29.72 4.68 10.06
CA GLY A 736 -28.81 5.41 9.19
C GLY A 736 -27.61 4.58 8.74
N ILE A 737 -27.02 3.80 9.65
CA ILE A 737 -25.89 2.89 9.38
C ILE A 737 -26.28 1.70 8.47
N VAL A 738 -27.56 1.27 8.46
CA VAL A 738 -28.08 0.29 7.48
C VAL A 738 -28.32 0.94 6.12
N LEU A 739 -28.95 2.12 6.07
CA LEU A 739 -29.25 2.84 4.82
C LEU A 739 -27.97 3.36 4.12
N GLN A 740 -26.93 3.71 4.88
CA GLN A 740 -25.58 4.01 4.38
C GLN A 740 -25.00 2.82 3.59
N GLU A 741 -25.07 1.61 4.13
CA GLU A 741 -24.52 0.41 3.48
C GLU A 741 -25.35 0.00 2.24
N ILE A 742 -26.66 0.21 2.27
CA ILE A 742 -27.53 0.06 1.09
C ILE A 742 -27.10 1.05 0.00
N THR A 743 -26.95 2.33 0.35
CA THR A 743 -26.48 3.38 -0.57
C THR A 743 -25.13 3.03 -1.20
N ARG A 744 -24.16 2.55 -0.40
CA ARG A 744 -22.85 2.09 -0.86
C ARG A 744 -22.95 0.96 -1.88
N VAL A 745 -23.71 -0.09 -1.58
CA VAL A 745 -23.83 -1.27 -2.46
C VAL A 745 -24.62 -0.93 -3.73
N SER A 746 -25.69 -0.13 -3.65
CA SER A 746 -26.47 0.26 -4.81
C SER A 746 -25.72 1.22 -5.75
N LEU A 747 -24.90 2.14 -5.23
CA LEU A 747 -24.08 3.03 -6.05
C LEU A 747 -23.02 2.27 -6.86
N ALA A 748 -22.46 1.18 -6.32
CA ALA A 748 -21.54 0.31 -7.04
C ALA A 748 -22.27 -0.47 -8.16
N GLN A 749 -23.45 -1.04 -7.87
CA GLN A 749 -24.29 -1.69 -8.89
C GLN A 749 -24.70 -0.72 -10.00
N LEU A 750 -25.02 0.52 -9.65
CA LEU A 750 -25.46 1.55 -10.60
C LEU A 750 -24.35 1.98 -11.59
N VAL A 751 -23.07 1.88 -11.23
CA VAL A 751 -21.95 2.13 -12.16
C VAL A 751 -21.82 1.01 -13.20
N GLU A 752 -22.00 -0.25 -12.77
CA GLU A 752 -22.00 -1.41 -13.67
C GLU A 752 -23.26 -1.42 -14.58
N GLU A 753 -24.41 -0.95 -14.07
CA GLU A 753 -25.65 -0.76 -14.84
C GLU A 753 -25.56 0.41 -15.85
N ASP A 754 -24.95 1.54 -15.46
CA ASP A 754 -24.78 2.75 -16.29
C ASP A 754 -23.49 3.50 -15.93
N ASN A 755 -22.43 3.31 -16.73
CA ASN A 755 -21.14 3.96 -16.50
C ASN A 755 -21.18 5.51 -16.64
N SER A 756 -22.24 6.10 -17.21
CA SER A 756 -22.36 7.55 -17.33
C SER A 756 -22.60 8.26 -15.99
N VAL A 757 -23.08 7.54 -14.96
CA VAL A 757 -23.31 8.10 -13.62
C VAL A 757 -22.04 8.60 -12.93
N LEU A 758 -20.85 8.20 -13.38
CA LEU A 758 -19.56 8.75 -12.94
C LEU A 758 -19.34 10.23 -13.31
N ARG A 759 -20.33 10.85 -13.99
CA ARG A 759 -20.44 12.29 -14.31
C ARG A 759 -21.69 12.94 -13.71
N ASP A 760 -22.56 12.18 -13.07
CA ASP A 760 -23.84 12.63 -12.54
C ASP A 760 -23.65 13.25 -11.14
N LEU A 761 -24.06 14.51 -10.97
CA LEU A 761 -23.90 15.24 -9.71
C LEU A 761 -24.59 14.53 -8.54
N GLN A 762 -25.73 13.88 -8.74
CA GLN A 762 -26.44 13.17 -7.67
C GLN A 762 -25.73 11.86 -7.29
N TRP A 763 -25.07 11.18 -8.23
CA TRP A 763 -24.19 10.03 -7.92
C TRP A 763 -22.94 10.48 -7.14
N LEU A 764 -22.31 11.59 -7.54
CA LEU A 764 -21.15 12.17 -6.82
C LEU A 764 -21.55 12.59 -5.39
N GLN A 765 -22.68 13.29 -5.25
CA GLN A 765 -23.25 13.67 -3.95
C GLN A 765 -23.58 12.44 -3.09
N ALA A 766 -24.28 11.44 -3.62
CA ALA A 766 -24.61 10.21 -2.90
C ALA A 766 -23.37 9.40 -2.47
N SER A 767 -22.32 9.40 -3.30
CA SER A 767 -21.03 8.79 -3.01
C SER A 767 -20.35 9.47 -1.82
N MET A 768 -20.31 10.81 -1.81
CA MET A 768 -19.78 11.58 -0.69
C MET A 768 -20.58 11.38 0.60
N LEU A 769 -21.92 11.36 0.52
CA LEU A 769 -22.80 11.17 1.67
C LEU A 769 -22.49 9.87 2.44
N TRP A 770 -22.27 8.76 1.74
CA TRP A 770 -22.03 7.49 2.42
C TRP A 770 -20.60 7.40 2.98
N LEU A 771 -19.61 8.00 2.31
CA LEU A 771 -18.22 8.09 2.79
C LEU A 771 -18.12 8.90 4.08
N ASP A 772 -18.69 10.11 4.11
CA ASP A 772 -18.76 10.96 5.32
C ASP A 772 -19.37 10.24 6.52
N ILE A 773 -20.44 9.47 6.29
CA ILE A 773 -21.08 8.67 7.35
C ILE A 773 -20.16 7.50 7.75
N GLY A 774 -19.58 6.80 6.78
CA GLY A 774 -18.87 5.55 6.99
C GLY A 774 -17.53 5.69 7.70
N ILE A 775 -16.70 6.67 7.32
CA ILE A 775 -15.29 6.73 7.75
C ILE A 775 -15.11 7.01 9.25
N PHE A 776 -16.06 7.71 9.88
CA PHE A 776 -16.03 8.01 11.32
C PHE A 776 -17.29 7.52 12.07
N CYS A 777 -17.93 6.44 11.60
CA CYS A 777 -19.14 5.91 12.25
C CYS A 777 -18.90 5.20 13.60
N GLY A 778 -17.66 4.80 13.92
CA GLY A 778 -17.32 3.96 15.08
C GLY A 778 -17.55 2.45 14.88
N TYR A 779 -17.90 2.00 13.66
CA TYR A 779 -18.04 0.57 13.32
C TYR A 779 -16.86 0.14 12.44
N ARG A 780 -15.92 -0.62 13.02
CA ARG A 780 -14.59 -0.94 12.45
C ARG A 780 -14.62 -1.33 10.97
N ARG A 781 -15.46 -2.31 10.61
CA ARG A 781 -15.65 -2.79 9.23
C ARG A 781 -16.07 -1.67 8.28
N LYS A 782 -16.99 -0.81 8.69
CA LYS A 782 -17.55 0.27 7.86
C LYS A 782 -16.56 1.42 7.68
N MET A 783 -15.72 1.68 8.68
CA MET A 783 -14.64 2.67 8.62
C MET A 783 -13.57 2.25 7.59
N GLN A 784 -13.02 1.04 7.71
CA GLN A 784 -12.02 0.53 6.75
C GLN A 784 -12.58 0.35 5.32
N ILE A 785 -13.87 -0.01 5.18
CA ILE A 785 -14.54 -0.06 3.86
C ILE A 785 -14.79 1.35 3.29
N ALA A 786 -15.05 2.37 4.10
CA ALA A 786 -15.17 3.74 3.60
C ALA A 786 -13.82 4.28 3.11
N GLU A 787 -12.75 4.03 3.87
CA GLU A 787 -11.39 4.44 3.52
C GLU A 787 -10.95 3.88 2.16
N SER A 788 -11.06 2.56 1.97
CA SER A 788 -10.66 1.87 0.74
C SER A 788 -11.49 2.25 -0.51
N TYR A 789 -12.59 2.98 -0.35
CA TYR A 789 -13.50 3.40 -1.41
C TYR A 789 -13.52 4.91 -1.69
N LEU A 790 -12.66 5.72 -1.03
CA LEU A 790 -12.50 7.14 -1.34
C LEU A 790 -11.88 7.34 -2.75
N GLN A 791 -10.89 6.52 -3.11
CA GLN A 791 -10.14 6.62 -4.38
C GLN A 791 -11.02 6.55 -5.65
N PRO A 792 -12.06 5.69 -5.75
CA PRO A 792 -13.08 5.77 -6.81
C PRO A 792 -13.72 7.15 -6.98
N LEU A 793 -14.06 7.86 -5.90
CA LEU A 793 -14.69 9.18 -5.98
C LEU A 793 -13.69 10.26 -6.40
N CYS A 794 -12.48 10.27 -5.82
CA CYS A 794 -11.40 11.17 -6.27
C CYS A 794 -11.06 10.92 -7.74
N THR A 795 -11.07 9.66 -8.20
CA THR A 795 -10.89 9.30 -9.62
C THR A 795 -12.03 9.81 -10.49
N ALA A 796 -13.29 9.73 -10.05
CA ALA A 796 -14.43 10.29 -10.78
C ALA A 796 -14.28 11.81 -10.98
N PHE A 797 -13.97 12.56 -9.91
CA PHE A 797 -13.72 14.00 -9.93
C PHE A 797 -12.53 14.38 -10.84
N ARG A 798 -11.37 13.76 -10.62
CA ARG A 798 -10.14 13.96 -11.41
C ARG A 798 -10.36 13.69 -12.90
N ARG A 799 -11.06 12.59 -13.24
CA ARG A 799 -11.41 12.26 -14.64
C ARG A 799 -12.54 13.12 -15.22
N ALA A 800 -13.32 13.80 -14.40
CA ALA A 800 -14.31 14.80 -14.83
C ALA A 800 -13.71 16.20 -14.99
N ALA A 801 -12.39 16.37 -14.76
CA ALA A 801 -11.71 17.66 -14.65
C ALA A 801 -12.33 18.58 -13.57
N ALA A 802 -13.00 18.03 -12.56
CA ALA A 802 -13.74 18.81 -11.56
C ALA A 802 -12.85 19.56 -10.55
N PHE A 803 -11.54 19.28 -10.51
CA PHE A 803 -10.54 20.10 -9.81
C PHE A 803 -9.90 21.18 -10.72
N ASP A 804 -10.13 21.12 -12.03
CA ASP A 804 -9.54 22.02 -13.03
C ASP A 804 -10.47 23.19 -13.36
N ARG A 805 -9.90 24.41 -13.45
CA ARG A 805 -10.65 25.62 -13.79
C ARG A 805 -11.42 25.56 -15.12
N SER A 806 -10.98 24.78 -16.10
CA SER A 806 -11.64 24.69 -17.42
C SER A 806 -13.04 24.06 -17.39
N THR A 807 -13.40 23.38 -16.31
CA THR A 807 -14.76 22.84 -16.07
C THR A 807 -15.76 23.92 -15.65
N TYR A 808 -15.28 25.10 -15.22
CA TYR A 808 -16.09 26.12 -14.55
C TYR A 808 -16.23 27.38 -15.39
N SER A 809 -17.44 27.59 -15.91
CA SER A 809 -17.79 28.77 -16.72
C SER A 809 -18.35 29.91 -15.86
N THR A 810 -18.09 31.16 -16.24
CA THR A 810 -18.64 32.32 -15.52
C THR A 810 -20.13 32.50 -15.84
N ILE A 811 -21.00 31.95 -14.99
CA ILE A 811 -22.46 32.09 -15.10
C ILE A 811 -22.90 33.30 -14.25
N THR A 812 -23.64 34.24 -14.85
CA THR A 812 -24.16 35.45 -14.17
C THR A 812 -25.64 35.66 -14.49
N PRO A 813 -26.39 36.41 -13.66
CA PRO A 813 -27.81 36.69 -13.93
C PRO A 813 -28.06 37.44 -15.25
N TYR A 814 -27.05 38.17 -15.76
CA TYR A 814 -27.13 38.93 -17.02
C TYR A 814 -27.11 38.03 -18.28
N MET A 815 -26.97 36.71 -18.11
CA MET A 815 -27.05 35.73 -19.20
C MET A 815 -28.49 35.25 -19.46
N ALA A 816 -29.42 35.60 -18.58
CA ALA A 816 -30.85 35.42 -18.82
C ALA A 816 -31.41 36.58 -19.67
N GLY A 817 -32.49 36.32 -20.41
CA GLY A 817 -33.31 37.37 -21.01
C GLY A 817 -34.16 38.12 -19.97
N ASP A 818 -35.04 38.99 -20.45
CA ASP A 818 -36.02 39.72 -19.62
C ASP A 818 -37.12 38.79 -19.02
N ASP A 819 -37.08 37.49 -19.29
CA ASP A 819 -38.09 36.51 -18.89
C ASP A 819 -37.69 35.66 -17.66
N GLU A 820 -38.62 35.51 -16.72
CA GLU A 820 -38.42 34.72 -15.49
C GLU A 820 -38.07 33.24 -15.72
N PRO A 821 -38.61 32.51 -16.72
CA PRO A 821 -38.21 31.14 -16.99
C PRO A 821 -36.74 30.99 -17.37
N SER A 822 -36.20 31.88 -18.22
CA SER A 822 -34.77 31.87 -18.55
C SER A 822 -33.90 32.22 -17.34
N LEU A 823 -34.32 33.17 -16.50
CA LEU A 823 -33.62 33.47 -15.24
C LEU A 823 -33.57 32.25 -14.31
N ASN A 824 -34.67 31.50 -14.19
CA ASN A 824 -34.71 30.28 -13.39
C ASN A 824 -33.80 29.18 -13.95
N ASN A 825 -33.77 28.99 -15.27
CA ASN A 825 -32.87 28.03 -15.93
C ASN A 825 -31.38 28.38 -15.71
N VAL A 826 -31.02 29.66 -15.87
CA VAL A 826 -29.65 30.15 -15.61
C VAL A 826 -29.27 29.97 -14.14
N TRP A 827 -30.19 30.21 -13.20
CA TRP A 827 -29.97 29.97 -11.78
C TRP A 827 -29.78 28.49 -11.45
N HIS A 828 -30.59 27.57 -11.99
CA HIS A 828 -30.40 26.13 -11.79
C HIS A 828 -29.04 25.64 -12.32
N GLU A 829 -28.58 26.14 -13.47
CA GLU A 829 -27.27 25.77 -14.02
C GLU A 829 -26.10 26.36 -13.21
N TRP A 830 -26.24 27.61 -12.71
CA TRP A 830 -25.32 28.18 -11.72
C TRP A 830 -25.27 27.32 -10.45
N VAL A 831 -26.43 26.95 -9.88
CA VAL A 831 -26.52 26.08 -8.70
C VAL A 831 -25.88 24.72 -8.97
N ARG A 832 -26.07 24.11 -10.15
CA ARG A 832 -25.46 22.83 -10.53
C ARG A 832 -23.93 22.93 -10.55
N GLN A 833 -23.38 23.99 -11.14
CA GLN A 833 -21.94 24.23 -11.22
C GLN A 833 -21.34 24.57 -9.84
N GLU A 834 -22.02 25.41 -9.05
CA GLU A 834 -21.63 25.82 -7.71
C GLU A 834 -21.68 24.64 -6.71
N SER A 835 -22.67 23.74 -6.85
CA SER A 835 -22.73 22.46 -6.12
C SER A 835 -21.49 21.60 -6.38
N LEU A 836 -21.02 21.53 -7.63
CA LEU A 836 -19.84 20.75 -8.00
C LEU A 836 -18.55 21.34 -7.42
N LYS A 837 -18.38 22.67 -7.45
CA LYS A 837 -17.24 23.35 -6.79
C LYS A 837 -17.23 23.06 -5.29
N ARG A 838 -18.38 23.25 -4.61
CA ARG A 838 -18.53 23.07 -3.17
C ARG A 838 -18.26 21.61 -2.76
N LEU A 839 -18.73 20.66 -3.56
CA LEU A 839 -18.45 19.24 -3.36
C LEU A 839 -16.98 18.86 -3.64
N ALA A 840 -16.31 19.49 -4.61
CA ALA A 840 -14.88 19.27 -4.87
C ALA A 840 -14.00 19.74 -3.70
N TYR A 841 -14.30 20.91 -3.12
CA TYR A 841 -13.61 21.41 -1.92
C TYR A 841 -13.94 20.55 -0.68
N HIS A 842 -15.17 20.06 -0.52
CA HIS A 842 -15.52 19.12 0.56
C HIS A 842 -14.79 17.78 0.43
N LEU A 843 -14.71 17.22 -0.79
CA LEU A 843 -13.98 15.97 -1.06
C LEU A 843 -12.48 16.11 -0.73
N PHE A 844 -11.87 17.23 -1.11
CA PHE A 844 -10.48 17.54 -0.75
C PHE A 844 -10.30 17.64 0.77
N GLY A 845 -11.20 18.35 1.46
CA GLY A 845 -11.14 18.48 2.92
C GLY A 845 -11.28 17.15 3.65
N HIS A 846 -12.25 16.32 3.24
CA HIS A 846 -12.45 14.97 3.75
C HIS A 846 -11.20 14.09 3.53
N ASP A 847 -10.59 14.13 2.35
CA ASP A 847 -9.38 13.36 2.04
C ASP A 847 -8.20 13.76 2.93
N VAL A 848 -7.97 15.06 3.14
CA VAL A 848 -6.95 15.58 4.06
C VAL A 848 -7.24 15.20 5.52
N GLU A 849 -8.48 15.35 5.98
CA GLU A 849 -8.87 15.04 7.36
C GLU A 849 -8.72 13.53 7.67
N VAL A 850 -9.08 12.65 6.73
CA VAL A 850 -8.86 11.21 6.88
C VAL A 850 -7.38 10.87 6.79
N ALA A 851 -6.62 11.49 5.87
CA ALA A 851 -5.18 11.32 5.76
C ALA A 851 -4.44 11.70 7.06
N MET A 852 -4.78 12.84 7.65
CA MET A 852 -4.25 13.27 8.95
C MET A 852 -4.67 12.33 10.10
N ALA A 853 -5.95 11.93 10.16
CA ALA A 853 -6.46 11.08 11.24
C ALA A 853 -5.79 9.69 11.28
N MET A 854 -5.47 9.15 10.10
CA MET A 854 -4.83 7.84 9.89
C MET A 854 -3.31 7.92 9.70
N ASN A 855 -2.70 9.11 9.74
CA ASN A 855 -1.26 9.35 9.55
C ASN A 855 -0.69 8.83 8.21
N ARG A 856 -1.38 9.11 7.10
CA ARG A 856 -1.03 8.65 5.73
C ARG A 856 -1.07 9.80 4.71
N PRO A 857 -0.58 9.64 3.46
CA PRO A 857 -0.78 10.66 2.43
C PRO A 857 -2.27 10.81 2.04
N ALA A 858 -2.64 12.01 1.60
CA ALA A 858 -3.92 12.30 0.94
C ALA A 858 -3.90 11.83 -0.53
N LEU A 859 -5.05 11.45 -1.06
CA LEU A 859 -5.23 10.95 -2.44
C LEU A 859 -5.33 12.07 -3.50
N THR A 860 -5.44 13.33 -3.05
CA THR A 860 -5.67 14.54 -3.84
C THR A 860 -4.60 15.57 -3.50
N SER A 861 -3.73 15.92 -4.46
CA SER A 861 -2.73 16.94 -4.19
C SER A 861 -3.41 18.31 -4.09
N TYR A 862 -3.02 19.10 -3.08
CA TYR A 862 -3.45 20.50 -2.95
C TYR A 862 -3.11 21.34 -4.19
N THR A 863 -2.14 20.90 -5.01
CA THR A 863 -1.78 21.55 -6.27
C THR A 863 -2.76 21.29 -7.41
N GLU A 864 -3.58 20.23 -7.36
CA GLU A 864 -4.56 19.91 -8.40
C GLU A 864 -5.75 20.89 -8.41
N LEU A 865 -6.06 21.50 -7.26
CA LEU A 865 -7.19 22.41 -7.08
C LEU A 865 -6.89 23.79 -7.71
N THR A 866 -7.11 23.88 -9.01
CA THR A 866 -7.11 25.15 -9.77
C THR A 866 -8.50 25.74 -9.97
N LEU A 867 -9.56 24.98 -9.64
CA LEU A 867 -10.92 25.48 -9.66
C LEU A 867 -11.09 26.75 -8.80
N PRO A 868 -11.84 27.76 -9.26
CA PRO A 868 -12.09 28.96 -8.49
C PRO A 868 -12.88 28.62 -7.22
N PHE A 869 -12.75 29.44 -6.17
CA PHE A 869 -13.47 29.20 -4.92
C PHE A 869 -15.00 29.22 -5.07
N PRO A 870 -15.75 28.59 -4.14
CA PRO A 870 -17.20 28.75 -4.04
C PRO A 870 -17.63 30.20 -3.89
N ALA A 871 -18.79 30.54 -4.45
CA ALA A 871 -19.41 31.84 -4.27
C ALA A 871 -19.92 32.03 -2.84
N ALA A 872 -20.03 33.28 -2.39
CA ALA A 872 -20.39 33.65 -1.03
C ALA A 872 -21.70 32.98 -0.53
N THR A 873 -21.75 32.68 0.77
CA THR A 873 -22.77 31.82 1.36
C THR A 873 -24.21 32.35 1.20
N ASP A 874 -24.41 33.67 1.07
CA ASP A 874 -25.74 34.26 0.85
C ASP A 874 -26.19 34.25 -0.63
N LEU A 875 -25.27 34.26 -1.60
CA LEU A 875 -25.59 33.92 -2.99
C LEU A 875 -25.99 32.44 -3.10
N TRP A 876 -25.28 31.56 -2.39
CA TRP A 876 -25.55 30.12 -2.35
C TRP A 876 -26.83 29.75 -1.59
N LEU A 877 -27.26 30.53 -0.59
CA LEU A 877 -28.50 30.32 0.16
C LEU A 877 -29.65 31.25 -0.29
N ALA A 878 -29.58 31.78 -1.52
CA ALA A 878 -30.68 32.53 -2.10
C ALA A 878 -31.91 31.62 -2.33
N PRO A 879 -33.11 31.98 -1.87
CA PRO A 879 -34.28 31.10 -1.93
C PRO A 879 -34.94 31.01 -3.32
N THR A 880 -34.66 31.96 -4.21
CA THR A 880 -35.22 32.04 -5.57
C THR A 880 -34.21 32.64 -6.55
N ALA A 881 -34.38 32.35 -7.85
CA ALA A 881 -33.61 32.98 -8.92
C ALA A 881 -33.69 34.53 -8.92
N THR A 882 -34.82 35.08 -8.50
CA THR A 882 -34.99 36.54 -8.31
C THR A 882 -34.16 37.06 -7.13
N ALA A 883 -34.21 36.42 -5.96
CA ALA A 883 -33.40 36.81 -4.81
C ALA A 883 -31.89 36.70 -5.10
N TRP A 884 -31.47 35.66 -5.84
CA TRP A 884 -30.09 35.47 -6.31
C TRP A 884 -29.64 36.63 -7.22
N ARG A 885 -30.43 36.97 -8.25
CA ARG A 885 -30.18 38.12 -9.13
C ARG A 885 -30.14 39.44 -8.37
N ASP A 886 -31.04 39.62 -7.41
CA ASP A 886 -31.19 40.90 -6.71
C ASP A 886 -30.05 41.10 -5.69
N LEU A 887 -29.58 40.03 -5.02
CA LEU A 887 -28.31 40.02 -4.26
C LEU A 887 -27.11 40.33 -5.16
N TRP A 888 -27.01 39.69 -6.33
CA TRP A 888 -25.94 39.94 -7.30
C TRP A 888 -25.91 41.42 -7.71
N ASN A 889 -27.06 42.02 -8.03
CA ASN A 889 -27.16 43.42 -8.44
C ASN A 889 -26.89 44.44 -7.32
N THR A 890 -27.29 44.14 -6.08
CA THR A 890 -27.23 45.09 -4.96
C THR A 890 -25.93 45.04 -4.17
N LYS A 891 -25.38 43.85 -3.94
CA LYS A 891 -24.22 43.62 -3.06
C LYS A 891 -22.91 43.41 -3.82
N TYR A 892 -22.96 42.77 -4.99
CA TYR A 892 -21.76 42.25 -5.66
C TYR A 892 -21.39 43.00 -6.93
N ARG A 893 -22.36 43.24 -7.82
CA ARG A 893 -22.28 44.06 -9.03
C ARG A 893 -20.98 43.90 -9.84
N ILE A 894 -20.58 42.65 -9.99
CA ILE A 894 -19.26 42.25 -10.48
C ILE A 894 -19.11 42.58 -11.97
N LEU A 895 -17.99 43.23 -12.34
CA LEU A 895 -17.61 43.49 -13.73
C LEU A 895 -16.70 42.38 -14.31
N GLU A 896 -15.79 41.83 -13.49
CA GLU A 896 -14.94 40.69 -13.81
C GLU A 896 -14.97 39.72 -12.62
N VAL A 897 -15.37 38.46 -12.82
CA VAL A 897 -15.43 37.45 -11.75
C VAL A 897 -14.03 36.89 -11.52
N SER A 898 -13.55 36.92 -10.28
CA SER A 898 -12.19 36.50 -9.95
C SER A 898 -11.97 34.99 -10.11
N ASP A 899 -10.85 34.64 -10.74
CA ASP A 899 -10.38 33.26 -11.00
C ASP A 899 -9.74 32.57 -9.76
N PHE A 900 -9.74 33.25 -8.61
CA PHE A 900 -8.92 32.90 -7.44
C PHE A 900 -9.13 31.47 -6.91
N SER A 901 -8.03 30.74 -6.74
CA SER A 901 -7.99 29.30 -6.42
C SER A 901 -7.13 28.98 -5.19
N LEU A 902 -7.23 27.75 -4.68
CA LEU A 902 -6.39 27.29 -3.57
C LEU A 902 -4.88 27.35 -3.88
N ARG A 903 -4.49 27.11 -5.13
CA ARG A 903 -3.09 27.21 -5.56
C ARG A 903 -2.52 28.62 -5.37
N ASP A 904 -3.35 29.65 -5.55
CA ASP A 904 -2.92 31.04 -5.38
C ASP A 904 -2.69 31.37 -3.90
N LEU A 905 -3.62 30.97 -3.02
CA LEU A 905 -3.46 31.11 -1.56
C LEU A 905 -2.30 30.29 -0.98
N LEU A 906 -1.97 29.14 -1.56
CA LEU A 906 -0.80 28.35 -1.14
C LEU A 906 0.52 28.87 -1.72
N SER A 907 0.47 29.77 -2.71
CA SER A 907 1.64 30.47 -3.26
C SER A 907 1.90 31.79 -2.53
N ASP A 908 0.84 32.50 -2.13
CA ASP A 908 0.90 33.68 -1.26
C ASP A 908 -0.27 33.68 -0.25
N PRO A 909 -0.04 33.17 0.97
CA PRO A 909 -1.04 33.16 2.05
C PRO A 909 -1.50 34.56 2.50
N SER A 910 -0.74 35.63 2.23
CA SER A 910 -1.13 37.00 2.62
C SER A 910 -2.38 37.49 1.88
N LEU A 911 -2.64 36.93 0.69
CA LEU A 911 -3.85 37.16 -0.11
C LEU A 911 -5.14 36.73 0.61
N MET A 912 -5.06 35.98 1.72
CA MET A 912 -6.20 35.73 2.62
C MET A 912 -6.83 37.05 3.12
N THR A 913 -6.03 38.12 3.31
CA THR A 913 -6.53 39.44 3.70
C THR A 913 -7.22 40.22 2.57
N HIS A 914 -7.18 39.69 1.34
CA HIS A 914 -7.66 40.32 0.11
C HIS A 914 -8.59 39.42 -0.71
N VAL A 915 -9.15 38.36 -0.10
CA VAL A 915 -10.14 37.46 -0.71
C VAL A 915 -11.34 38.27 -1.24
N PRO A 916 -11.75 38.10 -2.51
CA PRO A 916 -12.89 38.81 -3.09
C PRO A 916 -14.19 38.57 -2.31
N MET A 917 -15.01 39.62 -2.17
CA MET A 917 -16.22 39.59 -1.32
C MET A 917 -17.26 38.57 -1.82
N GLU A 918 -17.26 38.28 -3.12
CA GLU A 918 -18.12 37.31 -3.79
C GLU A 918 -17.77 35.84 -3.51
N MET A 919 -16.71 35.56 -2.76
CA MET A 919 -16.25 34.20 -2.43
C MET A 919 -16.60 33.78 -0.99
N ASP A 920 -16.73 32.47 -0.77
CA ASP A 920 -16.96 31.91 0.56
C ASP A 920 -15.65 31.86 1.37
N PHE A 921 -15.37 32.94 2.08
CA PHE A 921 -14.17 33.14 2.91
C PHE A 921 -13.90 31.99 3.89
N ASN A 922 -14.94 31.34 4.43
CA ASN A 922 -14.77 30.24 5.37
C ASN A 922 -14.29 28.96 4.67
N ILE A 923 -14.78 28.70 3.45
CA ILE A 923 -14.25 27.59 2.63
C ILE A 923 -12.83 27.91 2.18
N ALA A 924 -12.54 29.13 1.72
CA ALA A 924 -11.19 29.53 1.29
C ALA A 924 -10.15 29.38 2.43
N ARG A 925 -10.48 29.81 3.64
CA ARG A 925 -9.64 29.65 4.84
C ARG A 925 -9.46 28.18 5.26
N THR A 926 -10.54 27.39 5.24
CA THR A 926 -10.46 25.98 5.66
C THR A 926 -9.67 25.16 4.63
N ALA A 927 -9.86 25.43 3.33
CA ALA A 927 -9.08 24.82 2.25
C ALA A 927 -7.59 25.22 2.32
N LEU A 928 -7.26 26.46 2.69
CA LEU A 928 -5.86 26.86 2.94
C LEU A 928 -5.25 26.05 4.10
N LEU A 929 -5.96 25.90 5.22
CA LEU A 929 -5.49 25.09 6.35
C LEU A 929 -5.30 23.61 5.98
N GLN A 930 -6.22 23.03 5.21
CA GLN A 930 -6.12 21.66 4.70
C GLN A 930 -4.96 21.51 3.68
N GLY A 931 -4.74 22.50 2.80
CA GLY A 931 -3.60 22.54 1.89
C GLY A 931 -2.25 22.65 2.62
N MET A 932 -2.19 23.46 3.68
CA MET A 932 -1.03 23.57 4.54
C MET A 932 -0.80 22.32 5.38
N ALA A 933 -1.85 21.64 5.85
CA ALA A 933 -1.72 20.39 6.59
C ALA A 933 -0.97 19.31 5.80
N ASN A 934 -1.22 19.22 4.48
CA ASN A 934 -0.43 18.36 3.59
C ASN A 934 1.05 18.79 3.51
N GLN A 935 1.34 20.10 3.40
CA GLN A 935 2.73 20.60 3.41
C GLN A 935 3.45 20.34 4.74
N VAL A 936 2.72 20.37 5.86
CA VAL A 936 3.22 19.95 7.17
C VAL A 936 3.54 18.45 7.15
N TRP A 937 2.62 17.61 6.67
CA TRP A 937 2.83 16.16 6.56
C TRP A 937 4.08 15.83 5.74
N GLU A 938 4.21 16.39 4.54
CA GLU A 938 5.39 16.25 3.67
C GLU A 938 6.69 16.64 4.41
N THR A 939 6.67 17.76 5.15
CA THR A 939 7.81 18.23 5.94
C THR A 939 8.14 17.27 7.09
N ARG A 940 7.14 16.70 7.78
CA ARG A 940 7.36 15.70 8.85
C ARG A 940 8.00 14.42 8.31
N GLN A 941 7.54 13.89 7.17
CA GLN A 941 8.14 12.68 6.59
C GLN A 941 9.60 12.91 6.17
N GLN A 942 9.92 14.07 5.60
CA GLN A 942 11.30 14.44 5.28
C GLN A 942 12.16 14.62 6.55
N MET A 943 11.58 15.10 7.66
CA MET A 943 12.26 15.16 8.95
C MET A 943 12.59 13.76 9.50
N VAL A 944 11.67 12.79 9.44
CA VAL A 944 11.93 11.39 9.86
C VAL A 944 13.10 10.79 9.07
N LEU A 945 13.10 10.93 7.74
CA LEU A 945 14.21 10.49 6.86
C LEU A 945 15.56 11.19 7.16
N SER A 946 15.55 12.33 7.86
CA SER A 946 16.75 13.04 8.28
C SER A 946 17.35 12.53 9.60
N GLN A 947 16.58 11.79 10.43
CA GLN A 947 17.01 11.39 11.78
C GLN A 947 18.04 10.26 11.75
N GLY A 948 17.80 9.19 10.98
CA GLY A 948 18.69 8.01 10.89
C GLY A 948 20.06 8.24 10.21
N SER A 949 20.36 9.47 9.78
CA SER A 949 21.62 9.82 9.11
C SER A 949 22.70 10.33 10.08
N LYS A 950 23.97 9.96 9.85
CA LYS A 950 25.12 10.51 10.60
C LYS A 950 25.11 12.05 10.54
N PRO A 951 25.30 12.77 11.67
CA PRO A 951 25.04 14.21 11.74
C PRO A 951 25.79 15.06 10.71
N GLU A 952 27.05 14.72 10.45
CA GLU A 952 27.96 15.47 9.58
C GLU A 952 27.52 15.43 8.10
N THR A 953 26.97 14.30 7.64
CA THR A 953 26.63 14.06 6.22
C THR A 953 25.33 14.69 5.73
N ARG A 954 24.46 15.21 6.61
CA ARG A 954 23.16 15.82 6.21
C ARG A 954 22.84 17.14 6.91
N ALA A 955 23.84 17.87 7.40
CA ALA A 955 23.66 19.14 8.11
C ALA A 955 22.83 20.18 7.32
N MET A 956 23.10 20.35 6.02
CA MET A 956 22.34 21.28 5.15
C MET A 956 20.85 20.90 5.01
N ALA A 957 20.54 19.61 4.92
CA ALA A 957 19.15 19.14 4.82
C ALA A 957 18.38 19.40 6.13
N ARG A 958 19.02 19.20 7.29
CA ARG A 958 18.42 19.51 8.60
C ARG A 958 18.15 21.01 8.76
N LEU A 959 19.10 21.87 8.36
CA LEU A 959 18.92 23.33 8.38
C LEU A 959 17.79 23.80 7.46
N TRP A 960 17.67 23.23 6.26
CA TRP A 960 16.58 23.54 5.34
C TRP A 960 15.21 23.10 5.88
N LEU A 961 15.13 21.88 6.45
CA LEU A 961 13.90 21.38 7.08
C LEU A 961 13.48 22.21 8.30
N GLN A 962 14.43 22.66 9.14
CA GLN A 962 14.15 23.58 10.23
C GLN A 962 13.64 24.94 9.72
N SER A 963 14.29 25.51 8.71
CA SER A 963 13.83 26.75 8.07
C SER A 963 12.43 26.63 7.47
N ARG A 964 12.07 25.45 6.94
CA ARG A 964 10.72 25.18 6.42
C ARG A 964 9.68 24.95 7.52
N GLN A 965 10.09 24.40 8.66
CA GLN A 965 9.24 24.26 9.85
C GLN A 965 8.90 25.63 10.45
N ASP A 966 9.88 26.52 10.61
CA ASP A 966 9.68 27.88 11.13
C ASP A 966 8.82 28.74 10.17
N ASP A 967 8.99 28.57 8.86
CA ASP A 967 8.16 29.18 7.81
C ASP A 967 6.69 28.73 7.91
N LEU A 968 6.44 27.41 7.87
CA LEU A 968 5.09 26.84 8.04
C LEU A 968 4.43 27.25 9.36
N TYR A 969 5.17 27.26 10.47
CA TYR A 969 4.68 27.69 11.78
C TYR A 969 4.26 29.17 11.78
N THR A 970 5.08 30.05 11.19
CA THR A 970 4.76 31.48 11.07
C THR A 970 3.53 31.73 10.20
N THR A 971 3.38 31.01 9.08
CA THR A 971 2.20 31.12 8.22
C THR A 971 0.93 30.57 8.87
N LEU A 972 0.98 29.39 9.48
CA LEU A 972 -0.18 28.82 10.19
C LEU A 972 -0.65 29.73 11.33
N LYS A 973 0.28 30.38 12.04
CA LYS A 973 -0.05 31.30 13.14
C LYS A 973 -0.85 32.53 12.69
N SER A 974 -0.68 33.03 11.47
CA SER A 974 -1.39 34.24 11.00
C SER A 974 -2.78 33.97 10.40
N ILE A 975 -3.13 32.73 10.09
CA ILE A 975 -4.44 32.37 9.52
C ILE A 975 -5.60 32.60 10.52
N PRO A 976 -5.52 32.22 11.81
CA PRO A 976 -6.54 32.57 12.82
C PRO A 976 -6.66 34.06 13.10
N GLU A 977 -5.57 34.82 12.92
CA GLU A 977 -5.52 36.27 13.14
C GLU A 977 -6.24 37.05 12.00
N SER A 978 -6.50 36.41 10.86
CA SER A 978 -7.20 37.00 9.71
C SER A 978 -8.72 37.13 9.96
N PRO A 979 -9.30 38.35 9.99
CA PRO A 979 -10.72 38.56 10.24
C PRO A 979 -11.59 38.20 9.02
N PRO A 980 -12.86 37.79 9.21
CA PRO A 980 -13.59 37.61 10.47
C PRO A 980 -13.11 36.38 11.25
N ALA A 981 -13.25 36.42 12.58
CA ALA A 981 -12.77 35.36 13.48
C ALA A 981 -13.19 33.93 13.04
N PRO A 982 -12.30 32.93 13.16
CA PRO A 982 -12.57 31.57 12.69
C PRO A 982 -13.69 30.87 13.51
N PRO A 983 -14.48 29.99 12.89
CA PRO A 983 -15.35 29.06 13.61
C PRO A 983 -14.54 28.18 14.59
N PRO A 984 -15.09 27.80 15.76
CA PRO A 984 -14.40 26.94 16.74
C PRO A 984 -13.79 25.65 16.17
N VAL A 985 -14.45 25.04 15.17
CA VAL A 985 -13.96 23.84 14.45
C VAL A 985 -12.76 24.16 13.56
N THR A 986 -12.76 25.29 12.86
CA THR A 986 -11.60 25.76 12.08
C THR A 986 -10.42 26.08 12.99
N THR A 987 -10.67 26.63 14.19
CA THR A 987 -9.62 26.81 15.21
C THR A 987 -9.09 25.49 15.74
N LEU A 988 -9.96 24.50 15.99
CA LEU A 988 -9.59 23.15 16.41
C LEU A 988 -8.67 22.47 15.38
N LEU A 989 -9.00 22.58 14.08
CA LEU A 989 -8.13 22.13 12.99
C LEU A 989 -6.78 22.87 12.99
N ASN A 990 -6.77 24.20 13.13
CA ASN A 990 -5.52 24.98 13.14
C ASN A 990 -4.57 24.58 14.28
N GLU A 991 -5.08 24.48 15.52
CA GLU A 991 -4.26 24.05 16.66
C GLU A 991 -3.77 22.61 16.49
N PHE A 992 -4.59 21.73 15.89
CA PHE A 992 -4.15 20.37 15.57
C PHE A 992 -3.04 20.32 14.52
N VAL A 993 -3.10 21.14 13.46
CA VAL A 993 -2.04 21.22 12.43
C VAL A 993 -0.76 21.83 13.02
N MET A 994 -0.88 22.86 13.87
CA MET A 994 0.25 23.46 14.61
C MET A 994 0.89 22.47 15.58
N MET A 995 0.10 21.62 16.25
CA MET A 995 0.59 20.51 17.04
C MET A 995 1.35 19.51 16.17
N TYR A 996 0.74 19.05 15.07
CA TYR A 996 1.27 18.04 14.14
C TYR A 996 2.63 18.43 13.51
N LEU A 997 2.90 19.73 13.35
CA LEU A 997 4.19 20.26 12.88
C LEU A 997 5.39 19.95 13.81
N HIS A 998 5.16 19.61 15.08
CA HIS A 998 6.21 19.52 16.11
C HIS A 998 6.43 18.14 16.75
N PHE A 999 5.73 17.08 16.31
CA PHE A 999 5.98 15.72 16.81
C PHE A 999 5.93 14.66 15.70
N ASP A 1000 6.52 13.49 15.97
CA ASP A 1000 6.36 12.31 15.12
C ASP A 1000 5.14 11.50 15.57
N PHE A 1001 4.15 11.45 14.70
CA PHE A 1001 2.87 10.82 14.96
C PHE A 1001 2.94 9.29 14.95
N ASP A 1002 3.79 8.71 14.09
CA ASP A 1002 4.01 7.28 14.01
C ASP A 1002 4.75 6.79 15.26
N ALA A 1003 5.77 7.53 15.73
CA ALA A 1003 6.43 7.25 17.00
C ALA A 1003 5.45 7.26 18.19
N ILE A 1004 4.57 8.26 18.30
CA ILE A 1004 3.53 8.31 19.35
C ILE A 1004 2.59 7.10 19.25
N GLN A 1005 2.06 6.79 18.06
CA GLN A 1005 1.18 5.63 17.86
C GLN A 1005 1.89 4.31 18.21
N ARG A 1006 3.10 4.08 17.71
CA ARG A 1006 3.90 2.88 18.04
C ARG A 1006 4.13 2.77 19.55
N PHE A 1007 4.47 3.85 20.26
CA PHE A 1007 4.65 3.86 21.72
C PHE A 1007 3.36 3.55 22.52
N VAL A 1008 2.21 3.98 22.01
CA VAL A 1008 0.87 3.62 22.53
C VAL A 1008 0.53 2.14 22.25
N GLY A 1009 1.32 1.46 21.41
CA GLY A 1009 1.27 0.00 21.22
C GLY A 1009 0.51 -0.46 19.97
N THR A 1010 0.28 0.42 18.98
CA THR A 1010 -0.53 0.12 17.77
C THR A 1010 -0.04 -1.11 17.00
N LEU A 1011 1.27 -1.24 16.82
CA LEU A 1011 1.91 -2.37 16.13
C LEU A 1011 2.38 -3.48 17.10
N GLY A 1012 2.09 -3.34 18.40
CA GLY A 1012 2.53 -4.21 19.48
C GLY A 1012 3.70 -3.66 20.29
N GLU A 1013 4.07 -4.41 21.33
CA GLU A 1013 5.05 -4.03 22.36
C GLU A 1013 6.46 -3.69 21.80
N LEU A 1014 6.87 -4.35 20.72
CA LEU A 1014 8.22 -4.25 20.19
C LEU A 1014 8.49 -2.92 19.50
N ASP A 1015 7.53 -2.46 18.69
CA ASP A 1015 7.61 -1.15 18.06
C ASP A 1015 7.35 -0.04 19.09
N ALA A 1016 6.62 -0.32 20.18
CA ALA A 1016 6.52 0.59 21.33
C ALA A 1016 7.87 0.79 22.05
N ARG A 1017 8.66 -0.28 22.21
CA ARG A 1017 10.03 -0.22 22.75
C ARG A 1017 10.97 0.54 21.79
N ARG A 1018 10.84 0.36 20.47
CA ARG A 1018 11.63 1.08 19.44
C ARG A 1018 11.38 2.59 19.42
N ALA A 1019 10.14 3.03 19.61
CA ALA A 1019 9.79 4.45 19.61
C ALA A 1019 10.32 5.22 20.84
N TYR A 1020 10.53 4.53 21.99
CA TYR A 1020 10.84 5.18 23.27
C TYR A 1020 12.10 6.09 23.26
N PRO A 1021 13.28 5.69 22.73
CA PRO A 1021 14.47 6.55 22.80
C PRO A 1021 14.29 7.87 22.06
N GLY A 1022 13.71 7.84 20.85
CA GLY A 1022 13.44 9.05 20.06
C GLY A 1022 12.42 9.96 20.73
N LEU A 1023 11.37 9.41 21.34
CA LEU A 1023 10.36 10.18 22.08
C LEU A 1023 10.92 10.78 23.39
N ARG A 1024 11.77 10.05 24.12
CA ARG A 1024 12.49 10.59 25.29
C ARG A 1024 13.33 11.79 24.87
N ASP A 1025 14.17 11.63 23.85
CA ASP A 1025 15.10 12.67 23.40
C ASP A 1025 14.34 13.89 22.83
N TRP A 1026 13.23 13.65 22.12
CA TRP A 1026 12.26 14.68 21.72
C TRP A 1026 11.69 15.44 22.93
N SER A 1027 11.32 14.77 24.02
CA SER A 1027 10.62 15.41 25.15
C SER A 1027 11.40 16.55 25.83
N HIS A 1028 12.74 16.57 25.73
CA HIS A 1028 13.57 17.67 26.25
C HIS A 1028 13.62 18.90 25.32
N THR A 1029 13.25 18.74 24.03
CA THR A 1029 13.41 19.78 22.99
C THR A 1029 12.45 20.96 23.18
N LYS A 1030 12.77 22.08 22.53
CA LYS A 1030 11.82 23.20 22.36
C LYS A 1030 10.60 22.75 21.56
N GLU A 1031 10.80 21.93 20.53
CA GLU A 1031 9.75 21.41 19.64
C GLU A 1031 8.66 20.66 20.43
N ALA A 1032 9.04 19.75 21.33
CA ALA A 1032 8.08 19.05 22.18
C ALA A 1032 7.23 19.99 23.05
N ARG A 1033 7.85 21.04 23.61
CA ARG A 1033 7.13 22.04 24.43
C ARG A 1033 6.15 22.87 23.60
N THR A 1034 6.50 23.22 22.36
CA THR A 1034 5.57 23.86 21.41
C THR A 1034 4.44 22.88 21.00
N GLY A 1035 4.77 21.61 20.78
CA GLY A 1035 3.78 20.56 20.45
C GLY A 1035 2.73 20.37 21.54
N ILE A 1036 3.13 20.14 22.79
CA ILE A 1036 2.17 19.97 23.90
C ILE A 1036 1.37 21.25 24.21
N TRP A 1037 1.91 22.43 23.90
CA TRP A 1037 1.16 23.69 23.98
C TRP A 1037 -0.01 23.69 22.99
N HIS A 1038 0.23 23.39 21.71
CA HIS A 1038 -0.85 23.29 20.72
C HIS A 1038 -1.80 22.11 20.98
N ALA A 1039 -1.33 21.03 21.61
CA ALA A 1039 -2.20 19.97 22.13
C ALA A 1039 -3.17 20.49 23.21
N GLY A 1040 -2.68 21.30 24.16
CA GLY A 1040 -3.50 21.98 25.16
C GLY A 1040 -4.50 22.96 24.54
N GLN A 1041 -4.08 23.73 23.53
CA GLN A 1041 -4.96 24.64 22.79
C GLN A 1041 -6.00 23.91 21.93
N THR A 1042 -5.68 22.71 21.41
CA THR A 1042 -6.65 21.83 20.73
C THR A 1042 -7.78 21.44 21.70
N LEU A 1043 -7.45 21.03 22.93
CA LEU A 1043 -8.45 20.75 23.96
C LEU A 1043 -9.25 22.01 24.37
N ARG A 1044 -8.62 23.18 24.42
CA ARG A 1044 -9.29 24.45 24.69
C ARG A 1044 -10.28 24.83 23.57
N ALA A 1045 -9.88 24.70 22.31
CA ALA A 1045 -10.73 24.97 21.15
C ALA A 1045 -11.96 24.04 21.15
N ALA A 1046 -11.76 22.74 21.41
CA ALA A 1046 -12.82 21.75 21.51
C ALA A 1046 -13.91 22.12 22.54
N ARG A 1047 -13.54 22.68 23.70
CA ARG A 1047 -14.51 23.17 24.71
C ARG A 1047 -15.37 24.35 24.24
N THR A 1048 -14.97 25.05 23.17
CA THR A 1048 -15.75 26.15 22.56
C THR A 1048 -16.66 25.70 21.41
N VAL A 1049 -16.52 24.45 20.95
CA VAL A 1049 -17.42 23.85 19.95
C VAL A 1049 -18.79 23.58 20.60
N LYS A 1050 -19.87 23.93 19.91
CA LYS A 1050 -21.25 23.80 20.44
C LYS A 1050 -21.59 22.32 20.65
N SER A 1051 -22.46 22.04 21.63
CA SER A 1051 -22.88 20.66 21.94
C SER A 1051 -23.43 19.93 20.71
N TYR A 1052 -23.09 18.65 20.60
CA TYR A 1052 -23.39 17.75 19.49
C TYR A 1052 -22.77 18.12 18.13
N GLN A 1053 -21.88 19.13 18.05
CA GLN A 1053 -21.14 19.45 16.82
C GLN A 1053 -19.79 18.72 16.70
N LEU A 1054 -19.11 18.34 17.79
CA LEU A 1054 -17.90 17.51 17.70
C LEU A 1054 -18.23 16.14 17.12
N ARG A 1055 -17.84 15.92 15.86
CA ARG A 1055 -18.07 14.67 15.11
C ARG A 1055 -16.97 14.47 14.07
N GLY A 1056 -16.81 13.23 13.59
CA GLY A 1056 -15.84 12.95 12.55
C GLY A 1056 -14.40 13.25 12.99
N PHE A 1057 -13.68 14.00 12.17
CA PHE A 1057 -12.32 14.44 12.43
C PHE A 1057 -12.15 15.23 13.75
N ASP A 1058 -13.15 16.02 14.16
CA ASP A 1058 -13.12 16.79 15.41
C ASP A 1058 -12.93 15.91 16.65
N ALA A 1059 -13.44 14.68 16.63
CA ALA A 1059 -13.25 13.74 17.72
C ALA A 1059 -11.84 13.13 17.71
N MET A 1060 -11.22 13.05 16.53
CA MET A 1060 -9.87 12.53 16.35
C MET A 1060 -8.79 13.51 16.76
N THR A 1061 -8.94 14.80 16.47
CA THR A 1061 -7.97 15.82 16.92
C THR A 1061 -7.85 15.86 18.45
N ILE A 1062 -8.97 15.74 19.17
CA ILE A 1062 -9.03 15.68 20.65
C ILE A 1062 -8.32 14.44 21.20
N TYR A 1063 -8.59 13.26 20.62
CA TYR A 1063 -7.94 12.01 21.01
C TYR A 1063 -6.42 12.07 20.81
N HIS A 1064 -5.99 12.53 19.64
CA HIS A 1064 -4.58 12.62 19.28
C HIS A 1064 -3.84 13.67 20.11
N ALA A 1065 -4.46 14.81 20.43
CA ALA A 1065 -3.92 15.78 21.39
C ALA A 1065 -3.78 15.17 22.80
N ALA A 1066 -4.78 14.40 23.25
CA ALA A 1066 -4.72 13.69 24.53
C ALA A 1066 -3.57 12.66 24.58
N LEU A 1067 -3.32 11.91 23.49
CA LEU A 1067 -2.17 11.02 23.38
C LEU A 1067 -0.84 11.77 23.51
N VAL A 1068 -0.65 12.87 22.79
CA VAL A 1068 0.59 13.68 22.83
C VAL A 1068 0.87 14.20 24.24
N LEU A 1069 -0.15 14.73 24.91
CA LEU A 1069 -0.06 15.21 26.30
C LEU A 1069 0.22 14.07 27.29
N TRP A 1070 -0.38 12.89 27.09
CA TRP A 1070 -0.23 11.71 27.94
C TRP A 1070 1.15 11.07 27.80
N VAL A 1071 1.66 10.91 26.58
CA VAL A 1071 3.01 10.36 26.33
C VAL A 1071 4.09 11.30 26.86
N TYR A 1072 3.97 12.62 26.63
CA TYR A 1072 4.88 13.59 27.26
C TYR A 1072 4.84 13.49 28.79
N GLY A 1073 3.65 13.39 29.38
CA GLY A 1073 3.47 13.18 30.82
C GLY A 1073 4.18 11.94 31.35
N LEU A 1074 3.97 10.77 30.72
CA LEU A 1074 4.61 9.51 31.06
C LEU A 1074 6.15 9.59 31.03
N LEU A 1075 6.72 10.23 30.01
CA LEU A 1075 8.17 10.40 29.88
C LEU A 1075 8.73 11.23 31.05
N GLN A 1076 8.09 12.35 31.37
CA GLN A 1076 8.48 13.21 32.50
C GLN A 1076 8.33 12.49 33.86
N CYS A 1077 7.28 11.69 34.07
CA CYS A 1077 7.10 10.87 35.28
C CYS A 1077 8.29 9.92 35.53
N GLY A 1078 8.86 9.35 34.46
CA GLY A 1078 10.03 8.47 34.53
C GLY A 1078 11.33 9.17 34.92
N GLU A 1079 11.38 10.51 34.87
CA GLU A 1079 12.57 11.31 35.16
C GLU A 1079 12.48 12.05 36.49
N SER A 1080 11.31 12.56 36.88
CA SER A 1080 11.12 13.12 38.23
C SER A 1080 11.46 12.10 39.31
N LYS A 1081 11.00 10.83 39.15
CA LYS A 1081 11.36 9.72 40.06
C LYS A 1081 12.88 9.47 40.14
N ARG A 1082 13.63 9.70 39.05
CA ARG A 1082 15.11 9.58 39.02
C ARG A 1082 15.81 10.76 39.71
N PHE A 1083 15.17 11.92 39.79
CA PHE A 1083 15.70 13.11 40.47
C PHE A 1083 15.38 13.12 41.96
N GLU A 1084 14.14 12.80 42.35
CA GLU A 1084 13.71 12.69 43.75
C GLU A 1084 14.55 11.65 44.52
N ALA A 1085 14.90 10.54 43.87
CA ALA A 1085 15.80 9.51 44.41
C ALA A 1085 17.27 9.96 44.60
N LYS A 1086 17.65 11.15 44.13
CA LYS A 1086 18.99 11.74 44.28
C LYS A 1086 19.01 12.98 45.15
N THR A 1087 17.95 13.79 45.11
CA THR A 1087 17.82 15.00 45.93
C THR A 1087 16.35 15.23 46.31
N PRO A 1088 15.94 15.03 47.57
CA PRO A 1088 14.59 15.38 48.00
C PRO A 1088 14.43 16.91 48.07
N MET A 1089 13.43 17.46 47.39
CA MET A 1089 13.05 18.87 47.49
C MET A 1089 11.93 19.07 48.51
N ASN A 1090 11.90 20.24 49.16
CA ASN A 1090 10.78 20.67 49.99
C ASN A 1090 9.64 21.22 49.11
N GLU A 1091 8.38 21.03 49.55
CA GLU A 1091 7.18 21.53 48.84
C GLU A 1091 7.13 23.06 48.66
N THR A 1092 7.96 23.81 49.39
CA THR A 1092 8.02 25.28 49.35
C THR A 1092 8.67 25.86 48.10
N ASP A 1093 9.46 25.07 47.35
CA ASP A 1093 10.27 25.54 46.22
C ASP A 1093 9.74 25.02 44.85
N LEU A 1094 8.44 24.74 44.77
CA LEU A 1094 7.79 24.22 43.56
C LEU A 1094 7.79 25.25 42.41
N PRO A 1095 8.14 24.85 41.16
CA PRO A 1095 8.06 25.72 39.98
C PRO A 1095 6.65 26.28 39.71
N PRO A 1096 6.52 27.42 39.00
CA PRO A 1096 5.22 27.98 38.65
C PRO A 1096 4.41 27.02 37.76
N CYS A 1097 3.10 26.91 38.02
CA CYS A 1097 2.18 26.14 37.19
C CYS A 1097 1.96 26.83 35.83
N VAL A 1098 1.93 26.04 34.76
CA VAL A 1098 1.79 26.48 33.37
C VAL A 1098 0.56 25.82 32.76
N TRP A 1099 -0.43 26.62 32.38
CA TRP A 1099 -1.73 26.16 31.90
C TRP A 1099 -1.73 26.04 30.38
N LEU A 1100 -1.49 24.83 29.86
CA LEU A 1100 -1.36 24.60 28.41
C LEU A 1100 -2.67 24.81 27.63
N ASP A 1101 -3.82 24.77 28.33
CA ASP A 1101 -5.14 25.09 27.78
C ASP A 1101 -5.65 26.49 28.19
N GLY A 1102 -4.74 27.36 28.65
CA GLY A 1102 -4.97 28.77 28.98
C GLY A 1102 -4.52 29.77 27.90
N PRO A 1103 -4.55 31.08 28.17
CA PRO A 1103 -3.93 32.09 27.29
C PRO A 1103 -2.40 32.12 27.41
N GLU A 1104 -1.70 32.62 26.38
CA GLU A 1104 -0.23 32.68 26.37
C GLU A 1104 0.31 33.76 27.34
N ASP A 1105 0.77 33.33 28.52
CA ASP A 1105 1.27 34.20 29.59
C ASP A 1105 2.80 34.14 29.78
N MET A 1106 3.32 34.85 30.79
CA MET A 1106 4.77 34.90 31.07
C MET A 1106 5.34 33.54 31.56
N PRO A 1107 4.69 32.80 32.49
CA PRO A 1107 5.01 31.40 32.78
C PRO A 1107 5.06 30.51 31.53
N THR A 1108 4.06 30.60 30.64
CA THR A 1108 4.03 29.83 29.38
C THR A 1108 5.21 30.16 28.49
N LYS A 1109 5.57 31.45 28.34
CA LYS A 1109 6.73 31.87 27.56
C LYS A 1109 8.06 31.39 28.16
N ALA A 1110 8.18 31.41 29.48
CA ALA A 1110 9.34 30.84 30.18
C ALA A 1110 9.45 29.32 29.99
N PHE A 1111 8.32 28.61 30.00
CA PHE A 1111 8.26 27.17 29.73
C PHE A 1111 8.64 26.84 28.28
N LEU A 1112 8.02 27.49 27.29
CA LEU A 1112 8.33 27.27 25.87
C LEU A 1112 9.82 27.53 25.57
N CYS A 1113 10.33 28.71 25.95
CA CYS A 1113 11.72 29.09 25.66
C CYS A 1113 12.76 28.29 26.46
N HIS A 1114 12.53 28.02 27.75
CA HIS A 1114 13.58 27.55 28.67
C HIS A 1114 13.23 26.27 29.46
N GLY A 1115 12.05 25.70 29.29
CA GLY A 1115 11.58 24.53 30.04
C GLY A 1115 11.20 24.82 31.50
N ILE A 1116 11.12 26.09 31.90
CA ILE A 1116 10.88 26.49 33.29
C ILE A 1116 9.38 26.51 33.59
N GLY A 1117 8.91 25.56 34.40
CA GLY A 1117 7.55 25.51 34.93
C GLY A 1117 6.99 24.09 35.03
N ARG A 1118 5.84 23.96 35.70
CA ARG A 1118 5.08 22.70 35.83
C ARG A 1118 3.91 22.71 34.84
N PRO A 1119 3.96 22.00 33.70
CA PRO A 1119 2.89 22.00 32.70
C PRO A 1119 1.66 21.20 33.17
N GLY A 1120 0.47 21.69 32.85
CA GLY A 1120 -0.80 21.03 33.15
C GLY A 1120 -1.99 21.61 32.39
N LEU A 1121 -3.15 21.03 32.68
CA LEU A 1121 -4.44 21.26 32.01
C LEU A 1121 -5.52 21.63 33.03
N THR A 1122 -6.59 22.26 32.55
CA THR A 1122 -7.78 22.57 33.33
C THR A 1122 -8.74 21.39 33.35
N MET A 1123 -9.04 20.85 34.53
CA MET A 1123 -10.17 19.94 34.76
C MET A 1123 -11.25 20.67 35.56
N THR A 1124 -12.51 20.60 35.12
CA THR A 1124 -13.63 21.19 35.87
C THR A 1124 -14.25 20.16 36.81
N GLN A 1125 -14.40 20.51 38.09
CA GLN A 1125 -15.21 19.75 39.04
C GLN A 1125 -16.57 20.41 39.20
N GLY A 1126 -17.64 19.65 38.97
CA GLY A 1126 -19.01 20.13 39.16
C GLY A 1126 -19.38 20.15 40.65
N GLY A 1127 -19.33 21.32 41.28
CA GLY A 1127 -19.81 21.55 42.64
C GLY A 1127 -21.21 22.18 42.68
N PRO A 1128 -21.85 22.26 43.87
CA PRO A 1128 -23.17 22.89 44.03
C PRO A 1128 -23.22 24.35 43.56
N ASP A 1129 -22.11 25.08 43.71
CA ASP A 1129 -21.97 26.50 43.34
C ASP A 1129 -21.37 26.73 41.94
N GLY A 1130 -21.11 25.66 41.16
CA GLY A 1130 -20.64 25.73 39.77
C GLY A 1130 -19.40 24.88 39.44
N ASP A 1131 -18.98 24.94 38.16
CA ASP A 1131 -17.75 24.32 37.67
C ASP A 1131 -16.52 25.02 38.25
N THR A 1132 -15.79 24.36 39.15
CA THR A 1132 -14.53 24.89 39.70
C THR A 1132 -13.33 24.37 38.88
N PRO A 1133 -12.42 25.25 38.39
CA PRO A 1133 -11.25 24.83 37.64
C PRO A 1133 -10.14 24.29 38.56
N MET A 1134 -9.70 23.06 38.30
CA MET A 1134 -8.62 22.38 39.01
C MET A 1134 -7.42 22.16 38.08
N PHE A 1135 -6.20 22.41 38.58
CA PHE A 1135 -4.96 22.17 37.84
C PHE A 1135 -4.60 20.68 37.80
N CYS A 1136 -4.63 20.09 36.60
CA CYS A 1136 -4.21 18.72 36.33
C CYS A 1136 -2.84 18.71 35.64
N GLU A 1137 -1.80 18.52 36.44
CA GLU A 1137 -0.40 18.43 36.00
C GLU A 1137 -0.16 17.26 35.04
N LEU A 1138 0.67 17.43 34.00
CA LEU A 1138 0.96 16.36 33.04
C LEU A 1138 1.70 15.17 33.66
N SER A 1139 2.39 15.38 34.78
CA SER A 1139 3.00 14.32 35.61
C SER A 1139 1.99 13.38 36.29
N LYS A 1140 0.69 13.53 35.99
CA LYS A 1140 -0.41 12.66 36.43
C LYS A 1140 -1.17 12.14 35.20
N PRO A 1141 -0.66 11.13 34.47
CA PRO A 1141 -1.18 10.71 33.16
C PRO A 1141 -2.67 10.35 33.17
N ARG A 1142 -3.17 9.72 34.25
CA ARG A 1142 -4.60 9.43 34.45
C ARG A 1142 -5.48 10.69 34.45
N SER A 1143 -4.99 11.81 34.99
CA SER A 1143 -5.69 13.10 34.98
C SER A 1143 -5.73 13.74 33.59
N VAL A 1144 -4.70 13.53 32.77
CA VAL A 1144 -4.68 13.99 31.36
C VAL A 1144 -5.80 13.31 30.56
N MET A 1145 -5.93 11.98 30.68
CA MET A 1145 -7.00 11.23 30.02
C MET A 1145 -8.40 11.59 30.55
N ALA A 1146 -8.54 11.85 31.86
CA ALA A 1146 -9.79 12.31 32.45
C ALA A 1146 -10.24 13.69 31.90
N VAL A 1147 -9.30 14.61 31.65
CA VAL A 1147 -9.61 15.91 31.01
C VAL A 1147 -10.13 15.70 29.58
N ALA A 1148 -9.49 14.84 28.78
CA ALA A 1148 -9.93 14.56 27.41
C ALA A 1148 -11.33 13.94 27.36
N ARG A 1149 -11.60 12.95 28.23
CA ARG A 1149 -12.94 12.36 28.40
C ARG A 1149 -14.00 13.41 28.76
N GLN A 1150 -13.69 14.32 29.69
CA GLN A 1150 -14.60 15.38 30.10
C GLN A 1150 -14.97 16.34 28.95
N VAL A 1151 -14.08 16.57 27.98
CA VAL A 1151 -14.39 17.38 26.78
C VAL A 1151 -15.46 16.69 25.91
N PHE A 1152 -15.36 15.38 25.71
CA PHE A 1152 -16.37 14.61 24.98
C PHE A 1152 -17.72 14.58 25.70
N GLU A 1153 -17.72 14.27 27.00
CA GLU A 1153 -18.95 14.18 27.81
C GLU A 1153 -19.67 15.53 27.90
N LYS A 1154 -18.95 16.66 28.03
CA LYS A 1154 -19.56 18.01 28.01
C LYS A 1154 -20.07 18.44 26.64
N ASN A 1155 -19.55 17.91 25.53
CA ASN A 1155 -20.11 18.20 24.20
C ASN A 1155 -21.35 17.35 23.87
N CYS A 1156 -21.44 16.12 24.40
CA CYS A 1156 -22.60 15.23 24.25
C CYS A 1156 -23.32 15.00 25.61
N PRO A 1157 -23.93 16.05 26.21
CA PRO A 1157 -24.58 15.93 27.52
C PRO A 1157 -25.86 15.10 27.42
N CYS A 1158 -25.78 13.84 27.88
CA CYS A 1158 -26.88 12.87 27.83
C CYS A 1158 -27.95 13.21 28.89
N PRO A 1159 -29.17 13.63 28.52
CA PRO A 1159 -30.23 13.98 29.48
C PRO A 1159 -30.85 12.78 30.22
N PHE A 1160 -30.66 11.55 29.74
CA PHE A 1160 -31.23 10.34 30.35
C PHE A 1160 -30.15 9.24 30.55
N PRO A 1161 -30.18 8.48 31.66
CA PRO A 1161 -29.20 7.40 31.91
C PRO A 1161 -29.18 6.24 30.90
N GLU A 1162 -30.21 6.14 30.05
CA GLU A 1162 -30.34 5.10 29.02
C GLU A 1162 -29.74 5.52 27.66
N GLU A 1163 -29.46 6.81 27.47
CA GLU A 1163 -28.86 7.33 26.22
C GLU A 1163 -27.34 7.15 26.25
N ARG A 1164 -26.80 6.56 25.18
CA ARG A 1164 -25.35 6.36 25.00
C ARG A 1164 -24.74 7.44 24.13
N LEU A 1165 -23.47 7.72 24.35
CA LEU A 1165 -22.65 8.56 23.46
C LEU A 1165 -22.67 8.02 22.02
N PRO A 1166 -22.49 8.89 20.99
CA PRO A 1166 -22.34 8.44 19.61
C PRO A 1166 -21.22 7.39 19.49
N PRO A 1167 -21.35 6.29 18.72
CA PRO A 1167 -20.46 5.13 18.83
C PRO A 1167 -18.96 5.46 18.71
N MET A 1168 -18.58 6.33 17.78
CA MET A 1168 -17.19 6.82 17.65
C MET A 1168 -16.67 7.49 18.94
N ILE A 1169 -17.49 8.33 19.57
CA ILE A 1169 -17.14 9.03 20.82
C ILE A 1169 -17.15 8.05 22.00
N GLN A 1170 -18.09 7.09 22.05
CA GLN A 1170 -18.10 6.04 23.07
C GLN A 1170 -16.81 5.22 23.03
N ASN A 1171 -16.44 4.71 21.85
CA ASN A 1171 -15.22 3.93 21.65
C ASN A 1171 -13.94 4.72 21.97
N LEU A 1172 -13.93 6.03 21.70
CA LEU A 1172 -12.82 6.92 22.05
C LEU A 1172 -12.71 7.14 23.57
N CYS A 1173 -13.84 7.39 24.26
CA CYS A 1173 -13.85 7.50 25.72
C CYS A 1173 -13.42 6.19 26.41
N GLU A 1174 -13.85 5.03 25.90
CA GLU A 1174 -13.43 3.71 26.38
C GLU A 1174 -11.92 3.50 26.19
N LEU A 1175 -11.36 3.84 25.01
CA LEU A 1175 -9.91 3.73 24.76
C LEU A 1175 -9.07 4.70 25.61
N ILE A 1176 -9.58 5.92 25.83
CA ILE A 1176 -8.97 6.93 26.72
C ILE A 1176 -9.01 6.46 28.18
N GLU A 1177 -10.08 5.79 28.61
CA GLU A 1177 -10.19 5.20 29.95
C GLU A 1177 -9.24 4.00 30.13
N ASP A 1178 -9.20 3.07 29.17
CA ASP A 1178 -8.30 1.91 29.19
C ASP A 1178 -6.82 2.35 29.28
N LEU A 1179 -6.41 3.37 28.49
CA LEU A 1179 -5.06 3.95 28.56
C LEU A 1179 -4.83 4.76 29.85
N GLY A 1180 -5.84 5.49 30.33
CA GLY A 1180 -5.76 6.30 31.54
C GLY A 1180 -5.71 5.50 32.85
N ASN A 1181 -6.17 4.25 32.84
CA ASN A 1181 -6.15 3.33 33.99
C ASN A 1181 -4.88 2.47 34.07
N LEU A 1182 -3.89 2.70 33.19
CA LEU A 1182 -2.57 2.06 33.29
C LEU A 1182 -1.71 2.70 34.40
N PRO A 1183 -0.83 1.93 35.06
CA PRO A 1183 0.03 2.40 36.15
C PRO A 1183 1.21 3.27 35.68
#